data_AF-A0A7J6QGH1-F1
#
_entry.id   AF-A0A7J6QGH1-F1
#
_cell.length_a   1.000
_cell.length_b   1.000
_cell.length_c   1.000
_cell.angle_alpha   90.00
_cell.angle_beta   90.00
_cell.angle_gamma   90.00
#
_symmetry.space_group_name_H-M   'P 1'
#
loop_
_entity.id
_entity.type
_entity.pdbx_description
1 polymer ?
#
loop_
_entity_poly.entity_id
_entity_poly.type
_entity_poly.pdbx_seq_one_letter_code
_entity_poly.pdbx_strand_id
1 'polypeptide(L)'
;MVGDSASPGPVLESSKSGLDGHDLCGNVNLVREANVQRREEEIKGRQRERLEKKHRLWQIVQESAAARKDELRESRFAKSAAKARQSRLRELENDYKDRCREVKIVARQQDWLIRATESVLKTVERHRKEDEVQGEVVRDYQHTRRSFLNERAKVRRRRQERLDTRERRRAVSVEGRDALRQRRELSRVHTLRELVETERAQRMDEFANAMDSGIIPRFLSLLPGPEDCQEVSVLGVESSAGELEKGGSILQEDYEVTKASSPTVAMAVMRERLESSLRDKEMMRERMRLLEEELALCKVKKRSYRADAHRLKEDVETLRARAACLGEETSSNVEEVKYWQKTAEEANRHINEMSKSFTHEVRLLQRALECARGGGKQQFKLTESADLVERLGRAVLQRDDAYRDKIRLGAKVREFRQQLMALQSERNSLALKLNSAARQIDTLKESNRLLMNGSMLQEGTVVVVKDGDRIGQKKAQGRVEDVALGTASALEAGTVVLDDDDFEVELRAFEQRYMMLGEGSEGAEQLTTKLHAECKMLRRDVARCKEEAESLRADLTRWRDLAEDRLAEVLDLEAKVTSLNETIEEQKAHLEAAAAAAVGESEQELRKRDSVEARETRELAKSLTRSVTDKWLRQGEEECTSLYRGVQEINTGETVEVSVVERRVEGGEGSSTYEVMATVDGVTYTITVDPQYYQDCPPEDKSWISEVVTLLGLIDDGEGGSKRLVVPEPGGSAELEGGVSVTVYQYTPTVFYVTAYDGDSGAVGATTLDLAAEAIDTSSLSSCDAAQWVLSHLELSRETDQNTIRLALSHAPPVVVEGMTIGGNGTAGVLDVASCSAWFQARLQLPGFTPDNWSDRVAKKCFDWAINPDAVSLCLWQREDGTLKAFKHTRESEKKATVAERLPKAIHSGRVKEFAAFYKRTPTACTRENISDVVMFTVVRGDILRDGPMLMLNSIYAPMTTHDRGWPDNVRKEFTEEFQRFISASVEAANLAKGTTVLYIPVDDLSDVDAASRDKDLVQRLESCLIHW
;
A
#
# COMPACT_ATOMS: atom_id res chain seq x y z
N MET A 1 37.96 83.10 -39.87
CA MET A 1 37.24 84.26 -40.45
C MET A 1 37.11 85.29 -39.34
N VAL A 2 38.08 86.20 -39.24
CA VAL A 2 38.04 87.64 -39.63
C VAL A 2 37.28 88.50 -38.61
N GLY A 3 37.99 89.53 -38.13
CA GLY A 3 37.58 90.61 -37.21
C GLY A 3 38.76 90.94 -36.28
N ASP A 4 39.70 91.79 -36.73
CA ASP A 4 39.90 93.21 -36.30
C ASP A 4 40.63 93.31 -34.93
N SER A 5 41.62 94.18 -34.66
CA SER A 5 42.05 95.48 -35.21
C SER A 5 43.37 95.97 -34.54
N ALA A 6 44.04 96.92 -35.21
CA ALA A 6 44.75 98.12 -34.68
C ALA A 6 46.16 98.09 -34.01
N SER A 7 47.13 98.68 -34.76
CA SER A 7 47.99 99.86 -34.42
C SER A 7 49.18 99.79 -33.41
N PRO A 8 50.13 100.78 -33.38
CA PRO A 8 50.65 101.72 -34.41
C PRO A 8 52.19 102.02 -34.38
N GLY A 9 52.72 102.58 -35.50
CA GLY A 9 53.73 103.68 -35.62
C GLY A 9 55.25 103.43 -35.35
N PRO A 10 56.20 104.33 -35.74
CA PRO A 10 56.03 105.62 -36.45
C PRO A 10 57.01 105.94 -37.63
N VAL A 11 56.57 107.00 -38.31
CA VAL A 11 57.06 107.95 -39.33
C VAL A 11 58.50 108.54 -39.17
N LEU A 12 59.26 108.74 -40.26
CA LEU A 12 59.72 110.07 -40.80
C LEU A 12 60.63 109.98 -42.06
N GLU A 13 60.29 110.86 -43.02
CA GLU A 13 61.01 111.53 -44.14
C GLU A 13 62.54 111.72 -44.02
N SER A 14 63.37 112.05 -45.03
CA SER A 14 63.31 112.32 -46.48
C SER A 14 64.77 112.50 -47.03
N SER A 15 64.91 112.57 -48.37
CA SER A 15 65.86 113.44 -49.12
C SER A 15 67.34 113.04 -49.37
N LYS A 16 67.57 112.55 -50.61
CA LYS A 16 68.52 112.96 -51.69
C LYS A 16 69.96 113.48 -51.43
N SER A 17 70.82 113.08 -52.40
CA SER A 17 72.09 113.65 -52.92
C SER A 17 73.35 113.37 -52.07
N GLY A 18 74.57 113.17 -52.58
CA GLY A 18 75.18 113.19 -53.91
C GLY A 18 76.69 113.45 -53.73
N LEU A 19 77.53 112.78 -54.54
CA LEU A 19 78.94 113.07 -54.90
C LEU A 19 80.12 112.74 -53.94
N ASP A 20 81.10 112.08 -54.58
CA ASP A 20 82.57 112.15 -54.55
C ASP A 20 83.44 111.87 -53.31
N GLY A 21 84.46 111.02 -53.54
CA GLY A 21 85.85 111.46 -53.38
C GLY A 21 86.73 110.81 -52.30
N HIS A 22 87.59 109.90 -52.75
CA HIS A 22 88.99 109.64 -52.30
C HIS A 22 89.35 109.14 -50.89
N ASP A 23 90.13 108.05 -50.92
CA ASP A 23 91.29 107.66 -50.09
C ASP A 23 91.19 107.69 -48.55
N LEU A 24 91.34 106.51 -47.94
CA LEU A 24 92.65 106.05 -47.44
C LEU A 24 92.53 104.66 -46.81
N CYS A 25 93.28 103.73 -47.39
CA CYS A 25 93.43 102.33 -47.06
C CYS A 25 94.28 102.15 -45.78
N GLY A 26 93.87 101.26 -44.88
CA GLY A 26 94.71 100.87 -43.73
C GLY A 26 94.02 100.07 -42.63
N ASN A 27 92.69 100.14 -42.50
CA ASN A 27 91.96 99.53 -41.39
C ASN A 27 90.89 98.48 -41.78
N VAL A 28 90.94 97.99 -43.03
CA VAL A 28 89.86 97.16 -43.60
C VAL A 28 89.85 95.74 -43.06
N ASN A 29 91.00 95.16 -42.69
CA ASN A 29 91.06 93.74 -42.30
C ASN A 29 90.47 93.46 -40.90
N LEU A 30 90.72 94.33 -39.91
CA LEU A 30 90.13 94.19 -38.56
C LEU A 30 88.61 94.40 -38.56
N VAL A 31 88.12 95.34 -39.38
CA VAL A 31 86.68 95.56 -39.54
C VAL A 31 86.01 94.39 -40.26
N ARG A 32 86.70 93.75 -41.20
CA ARG A 32 86.18 92.58 -41.92
C ARG A 32 86.04 91.38 -40.99
N GLU A 33 87.04 91.12 -40.15
CA GLU A 33 87.04 90.00 -39.21
C GLU A 33 86.01 90.18 -38.09
N ALA A 34 85.89 91.39 -37.53
CA ALA A 34 84.83 91.72 -36.57
C ALA A 34 83.42 91.59 -37.18
N ASN A 35 83.24 91.95 -38.46
CA ASN A 35 81.97 91.79 -39.15
C ASN A 35 81.65 90.32 -39.47
N VAL A 36 82.65 89.48 -39.72
CA VAL A 36 82.46 88.03 -39.90
C VAL A 36 82.05 87.39 -38.58
N GLN A 37 82.73 87.68 -37.48
CA GLN A 37 82.35 87.16 -36.15
C GLN A 37 80.95 87.60 -35.75
N ARG A 38 80.59 88.87 -35.98
CA ARG A 38 79.24 89.38 -35.70
C ARG A 38 78.17 88.65 -36.55
N ARG A 39 78.46 88.36 -37.82
CA ARG A 39 77.55 87.59 -38.70
C ARG A 39 77.46 86.12 -38.28
N GLU A 40 78.54 85.51 -37.83
CA GLU A 40 78.53 84.13 -37.33
C GLU A 40 77.75 84.01 -36.03
N GLU A 41 77.89 84.95 -35.11
CA GLU A 41 77.10 85.02 -33.89
C GLU A 41 75.61 85.26 -34.19
N GLU A 42 75.31 86.11 -35.17
CA GLU A 42 73.94 86.34 -35.63
C GLU A 42 73.34 85.07 -36.26
N ILE A 43 74.09 84.34 -37.07
CA ILE A 43 73.66 83.06 -37.65
C ILE A 43 73.44 82.01 -36.56
N LYS A 44 74.37 81.90 -35.59
CA LYS A 44 74.21 81.00 -34.42
C LYS A 44 73.01 81.40 -33.57
N GLY A 45 72.76 82.70 -33.40
CA GLY A 45 71.56 83.24 -32.76
C GLY A 45 70.28 82.79 -33.46
N ARG A 46 70.20 82.98 -34.79
CA ARG A 46 69.04 82.55 -35.60
C ARG A 46 68.87 81.03 -35.60
N GLN A 47 69.94 80.25 -35.56
CA GLN A 47 69.86 78.79 -35.46
C GLN A 47 69.33 78.35 -34.09
N ARG A 48 69.79 78.97 -32.99
CA ARG A 48 69.24 78.74 -31.65
C ARG A 48 67.76 79.11 -31.58
N GLU A 49 67.37 80.26 -32.11
CA GLU A 49 65.97 80.69 -32.13
C GLU A 49 65.08 79.73 -32.95
N ARG A 50 65.59 79.20 -34.09
CA ARG A 50 64.88 78.19 -34.87
C ARG A 50 64.74 76.86 -34.13
N LEU A 51 65.76 76.43 -33.39
CA LEU A 51 65.71 75.22 -32.57
C LEU A 51 64.76 75.39 -31.39
N GLU A 52 64.77 76.53 -30.71
CA GLU A 52 63.82 76.85 -29.65
C GLU A 52 62.38 76.90 -30.16
N LYS A 53 62.13 77.53 -31.32
CA LYS A 53 60.80 77.52 -31.95
C LYS A 53 60.35 76.10 -32.29
N LYS A 54 61.23 75.26 -32.84
CA LYS A 54 60.92 73.84 -33.09
C LYS A 54 60.64 73.08 -31.79
N HIS A 55 61.41 73.34 -30.73
CA HIS A 55 61.22 72.70 -29.43
C HIS A 55 59.88 73.08 -28.78
N ARG A 56 59.51 74.37 -28.82
CA ARG A 56 58.20 74.84 -28.35
C ARG A 56 57.05 74.24 -29.14
N LEU A 57 57.15 74.19 -30.47
CA LEU A 57 56.14 73.54 -31.30
C LEU A 57 56.01 72.05 -31.00
N TRP A 58 57.12 71.37 -30.76
CA TRP A 58 57.12 69.96 -30.38
C TRP A 58 56.47 69.74 -29.00
N GLN A 59 56.72 70.61 -28.01
CA GLN A 59 56.05 70.58 -26.70
C GLN A 59 54.54 70.79 -26.85
N ILE A 60 54.10 71.78 -27.63
CA ILE A 60 52.66 72.02 -27.88
C ILE A 60 51.99 70.80 -28.52
N VAL A 61 52.68 70.12 -29.45
CA VAL A 61 52.16 68.89 -30.08
C VAL A 61 52.08 67.73 -29.08
N GLN A 62 53.08 67.58 -28.19
CA GLN A 62 53.07 66.58 -27.12
C GLN A 62 51.92 66.82 -26.13
N GLU A 63 51.74 68.06 -25.67
CA GLU A 63 50.66 68.45 -24.76
C GLU A 63 49.28 68.24 -25.41
N SER A 64 49.12 68.62 -26.68
CA SER A 64 47.89 68.38 -27.43
C SER A 64 47.59 66.89 -27.62
N ALA A 65 48.62 66.07 -27.83
CA ALA A 65 48.47 64.62 -27.94
C ALA A 65 48.13 63.95 -26.60
N ALA A 66 48.67 64.46 -25.49
CA ALA A 66 48.32 64.02 -24.14
C ALA A 66 46.86 64.38 -23.82
N ALA A 67 46.44 65.62 -24.07
CA ALA A 67 45.06 66.06 -23.86
C ALA A 67 44.03 65.20 -24.62
N ARG A 68 44.32 64.88 -25.90
CA ARG A 68 43.44 63.98 -26.70
C ARG A 68 43.36 62.57 -26.13
N LYS A 69 44.44 62.04 -25.54
CA LYS A 69 44.43 60.71 -24.92
C LYS A 69 43.58 60.70 -23.65
N ASP A 70 43.60 61.78 -22.87
CA ASP A 70 42.80 61.88 -21.66
C ASP A 70 41.31 62.09 -21.99
N GLU A 71 40.98 62.90 -23.00
CA GLU A 71 39.61 63.03 -23.51
C GLU A 71 39.04 61.68 -24.02
N LEU A 72 39.86 60.87 -24.69
CA LEU A 72 39.49 59.50 -25.10
C LEU A 72 39.27 58.56 -23.92
N ARG A 73 40.04 58.70 -22.83
CA ARG A 73 39.84 57.92 -21.60
C ARG A 73 38.55 58.32 -20.92
N GLU A 74 38.28 59.62 -20.76
CA GLU A 74 37.04 60.13 -20.19
C GLU A 74 35.82 59.70 -21.01
N SER A 75 35.89 59.76 -22.34
CA SER A 75 34.82 59.26 -23.22
C SER A 75 34.55 57.76 -23.04
N ARG A 76 35.60 56.94 -22.85
CA ARG A 76 35.46 55.50 -22.58
C ARG A 76 34.85 55.24 -21.21
N PHE A 77 35.28 55.98 -20.17
CA PHE A 77 34.70 55.87 -18.83
C PHE A 77 33.22 56.29 -18.83
N ALA A 78 32.87 57.38 -19.50
CA ALA A 78 31.48 57.83 -19.64
C ALA A 78 30.61 56.80 -20.36
N LYS A 79 31.10 56.20 -21.46
CA LYS A 79 30.39 55.12 -22.16
C LYS A 79 30.22 53.86 -21.31
N SER A 80 31.25 53.48 -20.55
CA SER A 80 31.19 52.34 -19.62
C SER A 80 30.20 52.59 -18.49
N ALA A 81 30.19 53.79 -17.91
CA ALA A 81 29.25 54.19 -16.87
C ALA A 81 27.79 54.23 -17.38
N ALA A 82 27.57 54.72 -18.61
CA ALA A 82 26.25 54.70 -19.24
C ALA A 82 25.75 53.27 -19.48
N LYS A 83 26.63 52.37 -19.96
CA LYS A 83 26.29 50.95 -20.15
C LYS A 83 25.98 50.25 -18.82
N ALA A 84 26.72 50.56 -17.75
CA ALA A 84 26.47 50.02 -16.41
C ALA A 84 25.11 50.50 -15.86
N ARG A 85 24.76 51.78 -16.04
CA ARG A 85 23.44 52.31 -15.66
C ARG A 85 22.32 51.62 -16.44
N GLN A 86 22.51 51.38 -17.73
CA GLN A 86 21.52 50.69 -18.57
C GLN A 86 21.35 49.22 -18.17
N SER A 87 22.43 48.52 -17.80
CA SER A 87 22.34 47.15 -17.26
C SER A 87 21.52 47.13 -15.98
N ARG A 88 21.82 48.05 -15.04
CA ARG A 88 21.12 48.12 -13.76
C ARG A 88 19.64 48.46 -13.90
N LEU A 89 19.27 49.30 -14.87
CA LEU A 89 17.86 49.55 -15.19
C LEU A 89 17.14 48.32 -15.73
N ARG A 90 17.81 47.52 -16.57
CA ARG A 90 17.25 46.25 -17.08
C ARG A 90 17.12 45.20 -15.96
N GLU A 91 18.09 45.13 -15.07
CA GLU A 91 18.03 44.28 -13.87
C GLU A 91 16.82 44.65 -13.00
N LEU A 92 16.63 45.94 -12.70
CA LEU A 92 15.45 46.41 -11.95
C LEU A 92 14.12 46.14 -12.67
N GLU A 93 14.09 46.27 -14.00
CA GLU A 93 12.90 45.96 -14.80
C GLU A 93 12.58 44.46 -14.78
N ASN A 94 13.60 43.60 -14.82
CA ASN A 94 13.45 42.16 -14.71
C ASN A 94 12.99 41.77 -13.30
N ASP A 95 13.60 42.32 -12.24
CA ASP A 95 13.20 42.11 -10.85
C ASP A 95 11.73 42.51 -10.63
N TYR A 96 11.29 43.63 -11.22
CA TYR A 96 9.90 44.05 -11.15
C TYR A 96 8.96 43.06 -11.87
N LYS A 97 9.33 42.60 -13.07
CA LYS A 97 8.55 41.60 -13.82
C LYS A 97 8.47 40.28 -13.06
N ASP A 98 9.55 39.86 -12.41
CA ASP A 98 9.57 38.63 -11.63
C ASP A 98 8.73 38.74 -10.37
N ARG A 99 8.78 39.86 -9.64
CA ARG A 99 7.84 40.13 -8.53
C ARG A 99 6.38 40.13 -8.99
N CYS A 100 6.07 40.71 -10.15
CA CYS A 100 4.71 40.66 -10.70
C CYS A 100 4.28 39.23 -11.08
N ARG A 101 5.20 38.39 -11.54
CA ARG A 101 4.94 36.97 -11.79
C ARG A 101 4.71 36.21 -10.49
N GLU A 102 5.52 36.45 -9.46
CA GLU A 102 5.35 35.86 -8.14
C GLU A 102 3.97 36.20 -7.55
N VAL A 103 3.55 37.46 -7.59
CA VAL A 103 2.21 37.87 -7.12
C VAL A 103 1.10 37.13 -7.88
N LYS A 104 1.23 36.97 -9.21
CA LYS A 104 0.25 36.20 -10.00
C LYS A 104 0.25 34.70 -9.67
N ILE A 105 1.42 34.13 -9.37
CA ILE A 105 1.56 32.73 -8.95
C ILE A 105 0.91 32.55 -7.58
N VAL A 106 1.18 33.42 -6.62
CA VAL A 106 0.57 33.39 -5.27
C VAL A 106 -0.94 33.53 -5.35
N ALA A 107 -1.46 34.47 -6.15
CA ALA A 107 -2.91 34.62 -6.35
C ALA A 107 -3.55 33.35 -6.94
N ARG A 108 -2.92 32.73 -7.94
CA ARG A 108 -3.39 31.45 -8.51
C ARG A 108 -3.30 30.29 -7.50
N GLN A 109 -2.28 30.27 -6.65
CA GLN A 109 -2.14 29.28 -5.59
C GLN A 109 -3.23 29.44 -4.53
N GLN A 110 -3.58 30.68 -4.15
CA GLN A 110 -4.68 30.97 -3.24
C GLN A 110 -6.03 30.56 -3.85
N ASP A 111 -6.31 30.92 -5.10
CA ASP A 111 -7.53 30.49 -5.80
C ASP A 111 -7.64 28.97 -5.89
N TRP A 112 -6.52 28.29 -6.14
CA TRP A 112 -6.48 26.83 -6.17
C TRP A 112 -6.72 26.23 -4.80
N LEU A 113 -6.11 26.78 -3.74
CA LEU A 113 -6.33 26.37 -2.36
C LEU A 113 -7.80 26.52 -1.95
N ILE A 114 -8.46 27.62 -2.31
CA ILE A 114 -9.88 27.86 -2.05
C ILE A 114 -10.74 26.80 -2.75
N ARG A 115 -10.49 26.51 -4.03
CA ARG A 115 -11.25 25.47 -4.76
C ARG A 115 -10.99 24.07 -4.21
N ALA A 116 -9.76 23.80 -3.79
CA ALA A 116 -9.38 22.52 -3.19
C ALA A 116 -10.06 22.33 -1.83
N THR A 117 -10.07 23.35 -0.96
CA THR A 117 -10.77 23.28 0.33
C THR A 117 -12.28 23.16 0.15
N GLU A 118 -12.89 23.88 -0.80
CA GLU A 118 -14.31 23.70 -1.14
C GLU A 118 -14.64 22.28 -1.63
N SER A 119 -13.76 21.67 -2.44
CA SER A 119 -13.93 20.30 -2.93
C SER A 119 -13.80 19.27 -1.81
N VAL A 120 -12.85 19.46 -0.90
CA VAL A 120 -12.68 18.62 0.29
C VAL A 120 -13.90 18.76 1.21
N LEU A 121 -14.38 19.98 1.47
CA LEU A 121 -15.58 20.21 2.28
C LEU A 121 -16.82 19.53 1.69
N LYS A 122 -17.04 19.62 0.37
CA LYS A 122 -18.14 18.90 -0.31
C LYS A 122 -18.01 17.37 -0.17
N THR A 123 -16.77 16.85 -0.17
CA THR A 123 -16.51 15.42 -0.03
C THR A 123 -16.71 14.95 1.42
N VAL A 124 -16.25 15.72 2.39
CA VAL A 124 -16.49 15.49 3.82
C VAL A 124 -17.98 15.53 4.13
N GLU A 125 -18.72 16.47 3.55
CA GLU A 125 -20.18 16.55 3.74
C GLU A 125 -20.92 15.36 3.12
N ARG A 126 -20.43 14.85 1.97
CA ARG A 126 -20.95 13.60 1.37
C ARG A 126 -20.69 12.40 2.28
N HIS A 127 -19.46 12.24 2.77
CA HIS A 127 -19.12 11.14 3.68
C HIS A 127 -19.86 11.22 5.01
N ARG A 128 -20.07 12.42 5.55
CA ARG A 128 -20.90 12.61 6.74
C ARG A 128 -22.33 12.12 6.52
N LYS A 129 -22.94 12.42 5.36
CA LYS A 129 -24.29 11.92 5.01
C LYS A 129 -24.29 10.39 4.83
N GLU A 130 -23.24 9.83 4.23
CA GLU A 130 -23.08 8.36 4.11
C GLU A 130 -22.91 7.69 5.48
N ASP A 131 -22.15 8.28 6.40
CA ASP A 131 -21.96 7.79 7.77
C ASP A 131 -23.25 7.89 8.59
N GLU A 132 -24.05 8.95 8.41
CA GLU A 132 -25.37 9.06 9.03
C GLU A 132 -26.30 7.93 8.56
N VAL A 133 -26.32 7.64 7.25
CA VAL A 133 -27.09 6.52 6.66
C VAL A 133 -26.56 5.16 7.13
N GLN A 134 -25.24 4.95 7.14
CA GLN A 134 -24.65 3.70 7.66
C GLN A 134 -24.90 3.53 9.15
N GLY A 135 -24.89 4.62 9.92
CA GLY A 135 -25.22 4.63 11.35
C GLY A 135 -26.67 4.23 11.61
N GLU A 136 -27.61 4.57 10.73
CA GLU A 136 -29.00 4.07 10.79
C GLU A 136 -29.08 2.58 10.45
N VAL A 137 -28.44 2.12 9.38
CA VAL A 137 -28.40 0.69 9.00
C VAL A 137 -27.79 -0.17 10.11
N VAL A 138 -26.72 0.30 10.77
CA VAL A 138 -26.09 -0.40 11.89
C VAL A 138 -27.02 -0.43 13.11
N ARG A 139 -27.76 0.65 13.39
CA ARG A 139 -28.75 0.69 14.49
C ARG A 139 -29.89 -0.31 14.24
N ASP A 140 -30.41 -0.39 13.03
CA ASP A 140 -31.46 -1.34 12.64
C ASP A 140 -30.97 -2.79 12.69
N TYR A 141 -29.75 -3.05 12.23
CA TYR A 141 -29.13 -4.36 12.35
C TYR A 141 -28.91 -4.76 13.82
N GLN A 142 -28.43 -3.83 14.67
CA GLN A 142 -28.28 -4.09 16.10
C GLN A 142 -29.61 -4.36 16.79
N HIS A 143 -30.67 -3.63 16.43
CA HIS A 143 -32.02 -3.86 16.94
C HIS A 143 -32.53 -5.26 16.54
N THR A 144 -32.36 -5.64 15.28
CA THR A 144 -32.74 -6.95 14.74
C THR A 144 -31.96 -8.08 15.43
N ARG A 145 -30.64 -7.90 15.62
CA ARG A 145 -29.77 -8.86 16.32
C ARG A 145 -30.15 -9.00 17.80
N ARG A 146 -30.48 -7.92 18.50
CA ARG A 146 -30.97 -7.96 19.90
C ARG A 146 -32.30 -8.70 20.00
N SER A 147 -33.23 -8.46 19.08
CA SER A 147 -34.51 -9.19 19.01
C SER A 147 -34.29 -10.69 18.84
N PHE A 148 -33.42 -11.09 17.91
CA PHE A 148 -33.09 -12.50 17.68
C PHE A 148 -32.41 -13.16 18.89
N LEU A 149 -31.47 -12.46 19.54
CA LEU A 149 -30.80 -12.97 20.74
C LEU A 149 -31.78 -13.12 21.93
N ASN A 150 -32.71 -12.18 22.09
CA ASN A 150 -33.77 -12.26 23.09
C ASN A 150 -34.69 -13.46 22.83
N GLU A 151 -35.06 -13.72 21.58
CA GLU A 151 -35.92 -14.86 21.24
C GLU A 151 -35.19 -16.19 21.45
N ARG A 152 -33.90 -16.26 21.07
CA ARG A 152 -33.04 -17.42 21.37
C ARG A 152 -32.87 -17.65 22.87
N ALA A 153 -32.79 -16.58 23.67
CA ALA A 153 -32.75 -16.66 25.13
C ALA A 153 -34.08 -17.17 25.71
N LYS A 154 -35.24 -16.75 25.18
CA LYS A 154 -36.55 -17.29 25.58
C LYS A 154 -36.66 -18.78 25.26
N VAL A 155 -36.22 -19.21 24.08
CA VAL A 155 -36.20 -20.64 23.70
C VAL A 155 -35.30 -21.45 24.64
N ARG A 156 -34.12 -20.91 25.01
CA ARG A 156 -33.22 -21.55 26.00
C ARG A 156 -33.88 -21.66 27.38
N ARG A 157 -34.56 -20.62 27.86
CA ARG A 157 -35.30 -20.66 29.14
C ARG A 157 -36.37 -21.75 29.13
N ARG A 158 -37.20 -21.81 28.08
CA ARG A 158 -38.23 -22.87 27.92
C ARG A 158 -37.62 -24.27 27.88
N ARG A 159 -36.46 -24.44 27.25
CA ARG A 159 -35.75 -25.72 27.21
C ARG A 159 -35.18 -26.09 28.58
N GLN A 160 -34.62 -25.13 29.31
CA GLN A 160 -34.09 -25.33 30.65
C GLN A 160 -35.21 -25.68 31.63
N GLU A 161 -36.34 -24.96 31.60
CA GLU A 161 -37.51 -25.27 32.43
C GLU A 161 -38.01 -26.70 32.22
N ARG A 162 -38.01 -27.19 30.96
CA ARG A 162 -38.36 -28.59 30.63
C ARG A 162 -37.35 -29.61 31.16
N LEU A 163 -36.06 -29.27 31.20
CA LEU A 163 -35.01 -30.12 31.78
C LEU A 163 -35.14 -30.15 33.30
N ASP A 164 -35.30 -28.99 33.93
CA ASP A 164 -35.49 -28.86 35.38
C ASP A 164 -36.75 -29.63 35.83
N THR A 165 -37.84 -29.62 35.06
CA THR A 165 -39.02 -30.46 35.38
C THR A 165 -38.73 -31.95 35.27
N ARG A 166 -37.91 -32.38 34.31
CA ARG A 166 -37.50 -33.79 34.17
C ARG A 166 -36.57 -34.21 35.31
N GLU A 167 -35.65 -33.34 35.70
CA GLU A 167 -34.74 -33.58 36.83
C GLU A 167 -35.50 -33.65 38.16
N ARG A 168 -36.47 -32.76 38.40
CA ARG A 168 -37.36 -32.87 39.58
C ARG A 168 -38.12 -34.20 39.61
N ARG A 169 -38.62 -34.68 38.47
CA ARG A 169 -39.27 -36.01 38.39
C ARG A 169 -38.29 -37.16 38.67
N ARG A 170 -37.04 -37.05 38.23
CA ARG A 170 -35.99 -38.04 38.52
C ARG A 170 -35.59 -38.03 39.99
N ALA A 171 -35.42 -36.85 40.59
CA ALA A 171 -35.09 -36.70 42.01
C ALA A 171 -36.15 -37.36 42.89
N VAL A 172 -37.44 -37.09 42.65
CA VAL A 172 -38.56 -37.74 43.37
C VAL A 172 -38.56 -39.27 43.17
N SER A 173 -38.19 -39.76 41.98
CA SER A 173 -38.08 -41.20 41.72
C SER A 173 -36.88 -41.86 42.41
N VAL A 174 -35.79 -41.12 42.61
CA VAL A 174 -34.59 -41.60 43.31
C VAL A 174 -34.83 -41.58 44.81
N GLU A 175 -35.34 -40.49 45.36
CA GLU A 175 -35.74 -40.40 46.78
C GLU A 175 -36.74 -41.50 47.17
N GLY A 176 -37.74 -41.77 46.32
CA GLY A 176 -38.68 -42.87 46.55
C GLY A 176 -38.02 -44.26 46.57
N ARG A 177 -36.96 -44.47 45.76
CA ARG A 177 -36.19 -45.73 45.75
C ARG A 177 -35.25 -45.85 46.94
N ASP A 178 -34.62 -44.75 47.34
CA ASP A 178 -33.70 -44.72 48.48
C ASP A 178 -34.44 -44.84 49.81
N ALA A 179 -35.62 -44.24 49.95
CA ALA A 179 -36.51 -44.48 51.08
C ALA A 179 -36.94 -45.95 51.18
N LEU A 180 -37.20 -46.61 50.04
CA LEU A 180 -37.54 -48.03 50.01
C LEU A 180 -36.34 -48.92 50.41
N ARG A 181 -35.12 -48.56 50.01
CA ARG A 181 -33.89 -49.23 50.46
C ARG A 181 -33.67 -49.03 51.95
N GLN A 182 -33.71 -47.80 52.45
CA GLN A 182 -33.57 -47.53 53.89
C GLN A 182 -34.60 -48.31 54.72
N ARG A 183 -35.85 -48.44 54.25
CA ARG A 183 -36.87 -49.23 54.95
C ARG A 183 -36.57 -50.73 54.97
N ARG A 184 -35.99 -51.27 53.89
CA ARG A 184 -35.55 -52.68 53.82
C ARG A 184 -34.34 -52.94 54.71
N GLU A 185 -33.36 -52.04 54.68
CA GLU A 185 -32.15 -52.13 55.50
C GLU A 185 -32.47 -51.99 56.99
N LEU A 186 -33.37 -51.08 57.38
CA LEU A 186 -33.85 -50.99 58.76
C LEU A 186 -34.60 -52.26 59.20
N SER A 187 -35.38 -52.88 58.32
CA SER A 187 -36.04 -54.17 58.61
C SER A 187 -35.04 -55.32 58.76
N ARG A 188 -33.96 -55.33 57.97
CA ARG A 188 -32.85 -56.29 58.10
C ARG A 188 -32.07 -56.10 59.39
N VAL A 189 -31.79 -54.85 59.76
CA VAL A 189 -31.12 -54.54 61.03
C VAL A 189 -32.00 -54.97 62.22
N HIS A 190 -33.31 -54.75 62.14
CA HIS A 190 -34.20 -55.16 63.23
C HIS A 190 -34.27 -56.68 63.40
N THR A 191 -34.35 -57.44 62.29
CA THR A 191 -34.34 -58.91 62.31
C THR A 191 -33.00 -59.47 62.78
N LEU A 192 -31.87 -58.87 62.38
CA LEU A 192 -30.55 -59.24 62.89
C LEU A 192 -30.41 -58.96 64.39
N ARG A 193 -30.95 -57.84 64.88
CA ARG A 193 -30.94 -57.51 66.30
C ARG A 193 -31.76 -58.53 67.12
N GLU A 194 -32.94 -58.92 66.64
CA GLU A 194 -33.74 -59.97 67.27
C GLU A 194 -33.02 -61.33 67.29
N LEU A 195 -32.32 -61.70 66.21
CA LEU A 195 -31.51 -62.92 66.15
C LEU A 195 -30.34 -62.89 67.14
N VAL A 196 -29.64 -61.76 67.25
CA VAL A 196 -28.53 -61.61 68.19
C VAL A 196 -29.03 -61.61 69.64
N GLU A 197 -30.18 -60.97 69.92
CA GLU A 197 -30.77 -60.96 71.27
C GLU A 197 -31.28 -62.35 71.68
N THR A 198 -31.86 -63.11 70.75
CA THR A 198 -32.29 -64.50 71.01
C THR A 198 -31.11 -65.46 71.17
N GLU A 199 -30.04 -65.32 70.37
CA GLU A 199 -28.82 -66.12 70.52
C GLU A 199 -28.08 -65.77 71.82
N ARG A 200 -28.04 -64.49 72.20
CA ARG A 200 -27.45 -64.06 73.48
C ARG A 200 -28.24 -64.59 74.67
N ALA A 201 -29.58 -64.60 74.60
CA ALA A 201 -30.42 -65.20 75.62
C ALA A 201 -30.18 -66.71 75.73
N GLN A 202 -30.11 -67.43 74.59
CA GLN A 202 -29.78 -68.85 74.58
C GLN A 202 -28.40 -69.15 75.19
N ARG A 203 -27.36 -68.40 74.82
CA ARG A 203 -26.01 -68.61 75.38
C ARG A 203 -25.93 -68.25 76.86
N MET A 204 -26.70 -67.27 77.32
CA MET A 204 -26.81 -66.94 78.75
C MET A 204 -27.51 -68.04 79.53
N ASP A 205 -28.56 -68.64 78.97
CA ASP A 205 -29.26 -69.78 79.58
C ASP A 205 -28.38 -71.05 79.55
N GLU A 206 -27.63 -71.30 78.47
CA GLU A 206 -26.64 -72.39 78.39
C GLU A 206 -25.49 -72.19 79.39
N PHE A 207 -25.02 -70.95 79.56
CA PHE A 207 -23.98 -70.60 80.52
C PHE A 207 -24.47 -70.72 81.97
N ALA A 208 -25.70 -70.30 82.24
CA ALA A 208 -26.34 -70.48 83.56
C ALA A 208 -26.54 -71.97 83.88
N ASN A 209 -27.02 -72.76 82.92
CA ASN A 209 -27.14 -74.22 83.06
C ASN A 209 -25.77 -74.92 83.22
N ALA A 210 -24.72 -74.40 82.59
CA ALA A 210 -23.34 -74.89 82.75
C ALA A 210 -22.73 -74.54 84.13
N MET A 211 -23.12 -73.41 84.72
CA MET A 211 -22.74 -73.06 86.10
C MET A 211 -23.50 -73.90 87.13
N ASP A 212 -24.80 -74.10 86.95
CA ASP A 212 -25.63 -74.86 87.90
C ASP A 212 -25.38 -76.38 87.85
N SER A 213 -24.84 -76.91 86.75
CA SER A 213 -24.51 -78.34 86.58
C SER A 213 -23.14 -78.75 87.16
N GLY A 214 -22.36 -77.83 87.73
CA GLY A 214 -21.13 -78.15 88.44
C GLY A 214 -20.01 -78.77 87.57
N ILE A 215 -20.00 -78.51 86.28
CA ILE A 215 -19.05 -79.11 85.31
C ILE A 215 -17.67 -78.40 85.33
N ILE A 216 -17.62 -77.12 85.71
CA ILE A 216 -16.40 -76.29 85.62
C ILE A 216 -15.34 -76.61 86.71
N PRO A 217 -15.66 -77.03 87.96
CA PRO A 217 -14.63 -77.42 88.93
C PRO A 217 -13.89 -78.73 88.60
N ARG A 218 -14.29 -79.49 87.58
CA ARG A 218 -13.70 -80.80 87.24
C ARG A 218 -12.72 -80.79 86.07
N PHE A 219 -12.63 -79.70 85.31
CA PHE A 219 -11.79 -79.64 84.10
C PHE A 219 -10.39 -79.06 84.34
N LEU A 220 -10.14 -78.45 85.52
CA LEU A 220 -8.86 -77.80 85.85
C LEU A 220 -7.86 -78.71 86.60
N SER A 221 -8.11 -80.02 86.72
CA SER A 221 -7.23 -80.96 87.43
C SER A 221 -6.48 -81.97 86.54
N LEU A 222 -6.49 -81.82 85.21
CA LEU A 222 -6.04 -82.89 84.30
C LEU A 222 -5.10 -82.51 83.15
N LEU A 223 -4.27 -81.45 83.25
CA LEU A 223 -3.26 -81.20 82.20
C LEU A 223 -1.81 -81.13 82.71
N PRO A 224 -0.85 -81.78 82.01
CA PRO A 224 0.45 -82.17 82.54
C PRO A 224 1.54 -81.13 82.26
N GLY A 225 2.54 -81.05 83.14
CA GLY A 225 3.71 -80.17 83.00
C GLY A 225 4.71 -80.68 81.94
N PRO A 226 5.49 -79.79 81.29
CA PRO A 226 6.48 -80.19 80.31
C PRO A 226 7.90 -80.18 80.89
N GLU A 227 8.52 -81.36 80.97
CA GLU A 227 9.97 -81.51 80.88
C GLU A 227 10.30 -82.22 79.55
N ASP A 228 11.48 -81.88 79.02
CA ASP A 228 12.27 -82.52 77.97
C ASP A 228 11.95 -82.31 76.47
N CYS A 229 12.97 -81.72 75.80
CA CYS A 229 13.54 -82.07 74.49
C CYS A 229 12.64 -81.91 73.23
N GLN A 230 13.09 -81.55 72.03
CA GLN A 230 14.42 -81.40 71.43
C GLN A 230 14.28 -80.66 70.08
N GLU A 231 15.42 -80.22 69.56
CA GLU A 231 15.72 -79.61 68.26
C GLU A 231 14.99 -80.19 67.03
N VAL A 232 14.69 -79.34 66.02
CA VAL A 232 15.15 -79.49 64.62
C VAL A 232 15.16 -78.11 63.93
N SER A 233 16.31 -77.77 63.35
CA SER A 233 16.59 -76.58 62.52
C SER A 233 16.01 -76.71 61.11
N VAL A 234 15.71 -75.59 60.42
CA VAL A 234 16.10 -75.27 59.02
C VAL A 234 15.69 -73.81 58.68
N LEU A 235 16.71 -72.98 58.38
CA LEU A 235 16.87 -71.90 57.38
C LEU A 235 15.60 -71.19 56.84
N GLY A 236 15.52 -69.86 56.68
CA GLY A 236 16.45 -68.73 56.75
C GLY A 236 15.82 -67.50 56.06
N VAL A 237 16.31 -66.29 56.42
CA VAL A 237 16.59 -65.11 55.54
C VAL A 237 15.40 -64.63 54.66
N GLU A 238 14.85 -63.42 54.69
CA GLU A 238 15.27 -62.03 54.96
C GLU A 238 13.94 -61.22 54.92
N SER A 239 13.62 -60.34 55.86
CA SER A 239 13.98 -58.91 55.90
C SER A 239 12.75 -58.01 55.70
N SER A 240 12.56 -57.14 56.70
CA SER A 240 12.14 -55.75 56.59
C SER A 240 10.79 -55.40 55.95
N ALA A 241 9.80 -55.10 56.79
CA ALA A 241 9.28 -53.73 56.91
C ALA A 241 8.13 -53.72 57.93
N GLY A 242 8.31 -52.97 59.01
CA GLY A 242 7.28 -52.75 60.01
C GLY A 242 6.20 -51.81 59.50
N GLU A 243 4.96 -52.30 59.51
CA GLU A 243 3.78 -51.49 59.73
C GLU A 243 3.61 -51.29 61.24
N LEU A 244 3.58 -50.03 61.66
CA LEU A 244 3.31 -49.64 63.03
C LEU A 244 2.20 -48.59 62.96
N GLU A 245 0.95 -49.02 63.12
CA GLU A 245 -0.10 -48.18 63.68
C GLU A 245 -1.32 -49.03 64.05
N LYS A 246 -1.49 -49.25 65.36
CA LYS A 246 -2.73 -48.91 66.11
C LYS A 246 -2.59 -49.34 67.56
N GLY A 247 -2.08 -48.41 68.37
CA GLY A 247 -2.33 -48.38 69.80
C GLY A 247 -3.67 -47.72 70.07
N GLY A 248 -4.54 -48.40 70.82
CA GLY A 248 -5.82 -47.90 71.28
C GLY A 248 -6.38 -48.72 72.43
N SER A 249 -5.92 -48.37 73.65
CA SER A 249 -6.60 -48.55 74.93
C SER A 249 -6.75 -49.97 75.50
N ILE A 250 -6.01 -50.28 76.57
CA ILE A 250 -6.50 -50.55 77.94
C ILE A 250 -5.27 -50.83 78.83
N LEU A 251 -5.05 -49.96 79.82
CA LEU A 251 -4.22 -50.23 81.00
C LEU A 251 -5.17 -50.64 82.13
N GLN A 252 -5.12 -51.91 82.55
CA GLN A 252 -5.08 -52.29 83.97
C GLN A 252 -4.73 -53.78 84.07
N GLU A 253 -3.44 -54.09 84.23
CA GLU A 253 -2.98 -55.35 84.81
C GLU A 253 -2.30 -55.01 86.13
N ASP A 254 -2.81 -55.63 87.20
CA ASP A 254 -2.02 -55.93 88.39
C ASP A 254 -0.98 -56.98 87.99
N TYR A 255 0.31 -56.66 88.16
CA TYR A 255 1.38 -57.65 88.13
C TYR A 255 2.23 -57.47 89.39
N GLU A 256 2.00 -58.35 90.36
CA GLU A 256 3.03 -58.67 91.33
C GLU A 256 4.00 -59.70 90.73
N VAL A 257 5.21 -59.64 91.28
CA VAL A 257 6.16 -60.74 91.47
C VAL A 257 7.45 -60.71 90.62
N THR A 258 8.41 -59.95 91.17
CA THR A 258 9.83 -60.32 91.41
C THR A 258 10.83 -60.38 90.25
N LYS A 259 12.14 -60.20 90.44
CA LYS A 259 13.02 -59.58 91.45
C LYS A 259 14.35 -59.34 90.70
N ALA A 260 15.07 -58.32 91.13
CA ALA A 260 16.47 -58.02 90.79
C ALA A 260 16.79 -57.40 89.41
N SER A 261 16.26 -56.20 89.12
CA SER A 261 17.04 -55.19 88.38
C SER A 261 17.29 -54.00 89.30
N SER A 262 18.56 -53.66 89.51
CA SER A 262 18.99 -52.56 90.37
C SER A 262 18.21 -51.26 90.07
N PRO A 263 17.74 -50.49 91.07
CA PRO A 263 17.10 -49.17 90.89
C PRO A 263 17.92 -48.21 90.02
N THR A 264 19.23 -48.41 89.98
CA THR A 264 20.16 -47.66 89.13
C THR A 264 19.89 -47.86 87.63
N VAL A 265 19.49 -49.07 87.21
CA VAL A 265 19.24 -49.40 85.80
C VAL A 265 17.90 -48.80 85.35
N ALA A 266 16.86 -48.86 86.18
CA ALA A 266 15.58 -48.23 85.88
C ALA A 266 15.70 -46.69 85.76
N MET A 267 16.48 -46.07 86.64
CA MET A 267 16.76 -44.63 86.56
C MET A 267 17.63 -44.25 85.35
N ALA A 268 18.56 -45.11 84.93
CA ALA A 268 19.36 -44.91 83.72
C ALA A 268 18.50 -44.96 82.45
N VAL A 269 17.60 -45.96 82.33
CA VAL A 269 16.68 -46.10 81.19
C VAL A 269 15.67 -44.94 81.14
N MET A 270 15.15 -44.47 82.28
CA MET A 270 14.29 -43.29 82.31
C MET A 270 15.04 -42.01 81.90
N ARG A 271 16.29 -41.85 82.35
CA ARG A 271 17.12 -40.71 81.96
C ARG A 271 17.41 -40.73 80.45
N GLU A 272 17.76 -41.89 79.89
CA GLU A 272 18.01 -42.05 78.46
C GLU A 272 16.76 -41.77 77.62
N ARG A 273 15.57 -42.24 78.05
CA ARG A 273 14.29 -41.88 77.40
C ARG A 273 14.00 -40.38 77.48
N LEU A 274 14.27 -39.75 78.61
CA LEU A 274 14.08 -38.30 78.78
C LEU A 274 15.04 -37.51 77.87
N GLU A 275 16.31 -37.92 77.80
CA GLU A 275 17.32 -37.32 76.92
C GLU A 275 17.01 -37.55 75.43
N SER A 276 16.46 -38.71 75.06
CA SER A 276 15.95 -38.96 73.69
C SER A 276 14.79 -38.03 73.37
N SER A 277 13.81 -37.91 74.27
CA SER A 277 12.65 -37.03 74.07
C SER A 277 13.05 -35.55 73.99
N LEU A 278 14.06 -35.12 74.74
CA LEU A 278 14.62 -33.77 74.63
C LEU A 278 15.32 -33.54 73.29
N ARG A 279 16.09 -34.51 72.79
CA ARG A 279 16.71 -34.46 71.45
C ARG A 279 15.68 -34.41 70.33
N ASP A 280 14.61 -35.20 70.41
CA ASP A 280 13.52 -35.17 69.43
C ASP A 280 12.78 -33.82 69.45
N LYS A 281 12.58 -33.26 70.65
CA LYS A 281 11.98 -31.92 70.80
C LYS A 281 12.88 -30.83 70.20
N GLU A 282 14.19 -30.93 70.39
CA GLU A 282 15.17 -30.00 69.80
C GLU A 282 15.18 -30.11 68.26
N MET A 283 15.18 -31.34 67.73
CA MET A 283 15.08 -31.61 66.29
C MET A 283 13.78 -31.05 65.70
N MET A 284 12.66 -31.20 66.38
CA MET A 284 11.37 -30.63 65.94
C MET A 284 11.36 -29.10 65.99
N ARG A 285 12.00 -28.47 67.00
CA ARG A 285 12.17 -27.01 67.02
C ARG A 285 13.02 -26.51 65.86
N GLU A 286 14.12 -27.21 65.56
CA GLU A 286 14.98 -26.84 64.44
C GLU A 286 14.26 -27.01 63.10
N ARG A 287 13.50 -28.10 62.93
CA ARG A 287 12.65 -28.30 61.74
C ARG A 287 11.58 -27.22 61.60
N MET A 288 10.92 -26.84 62.70
CA MET A 288 9.98 -25.71 62.71
C MET A 288 10.65 -24.40 62.29
N ARG A 289 11.86 -24.14 62.79
CA ARG A 289 12.62 -22.93 62.45
C ARG A 289 13.00 -22.91 60.95
N LEU A 290 13.45 -24.02 60.40
CA LEU A 290 13.76 -24.14 58.96
C LEU A 290 12.51 -23.92 58.10
N LEU A 291 11.36 -24.48 58.49
CA LEU A 291 10.08 -24.25 57.81
C LEU A 291 9.64 -22.78 57.89
N GLU A 292 9.86 -22.11 59.02
CA GLU A 292 9.59 -20.67 59.17
C GLU A 292 10.49 -19.82 58.26
N GLU A 293 11.79 -20.15 58.14
CA GLU A 293 12.73 -19.50 57.24
C GLU A 293 12.36 -19.72 55.75
N GLU A 294 12.00 -20.95 55.36
CA GLU A 294 11.53 -21.26 54.01
C GLU A 294 10.22 -20.51 53.68
N LEU A 295 9.30 -20.43 54.64
CA LEU A 295 8.05 -19.70 54.48
C LEU A 295 8.29 -18.18 54.38
N ALA A 296 9.27 -17.64 55.10
CA ALA A 296 9.71 -16.25 54.97
C ALA A 296 10.32 -15.97 53.59
N LEU A 297 11.19 -16.87 53.09
CA LEU A 297 11.79 -16.79 51.76
C LEU A 297 10.71 -16.83 50.65
N CYS A 298 9.75 -17.74 50.77
CA CYS A 298 8.60 -17.84 49.86
C CYS A 298 7.76 -16.55 49.86
N LYS A 299 7.54 -15.91 51.02
CA LYS A 299 6.85 -14.62 51.11
C LYS A 299 7.62 -13.51 50.39
N VAL A 300 8.95 -13.45 50.53
CA VAL A 300 9.79 -12.45 49.84
C VAL A 300 9.77 -12.68 48.33
N LYS A 301 10.00 -13.92 47.86
CA LYS A 301 9.92 -14.27 46.43
C LYS A 301 8.57 -13.90 45.82
N LYS A 302 7.47 -14.20 46.53
CA LYS A 302 6.11 -13.83 46.11
C LYS A 302 5.90 -12.32 45.99
N ARG A 303 6.49 -11.52 46.90
CA ARG A 303 6.46 -10.04 46.79
C ARG A 303 7.26 -9.57 45.58
N SER A 304 8.45 -10.15 45.33
CA SER A 304 9.25 -9.84 44.14
C SER A 304 8.50 -10.12 42.84
N TYR A 305 7.97 -11.33 42.66
CA TYR A 305 7.24 -11.69 41.43
C TYR A 305 6.00 -10.82 41.20
N ARG A 306 5.33 -10.37 42.26
CA ARG A 306 4.22 -9.41 42.13
C ARG A 306 4.69 -8.03 41.69
N ALA A 307 5.82 -7.54 42.20
CA ALA A 307 6.40 -6.29 41.79
C ALA A 307 6.87 -6.35 40.32
N ASP A 308 7.54 -7.43 39.93
CA ASP A 308 8.01 -7.64 38.55
C ASP A 308 6.83 -7.80 37.58
N ALA A 309 5.78 -8.53 37.95
CA ALA A 309 4.56 -8.61 37.17
C ALA A 309 3.85 -7.25 37.03
N HIS A 310 3.92 -6.37 38.06
CA HIS A 310 3.36 -5.03 37.98
C HIS A 310 4.16 -4.15 37.01
N ARG A 311 5.49 -4.15 37.10
CA ARG A 311 6.38 -3.41 36.20
C ARG A 311 6.18 -3.84 34.75
N LEU A 312 6.20 -5.14 34.47
CA LEU A 312 5.94 -5.65 33.13
C LEU A 312 4.54 -5.28 32.61
N LYS A 313 3.55 -5.18 33.50
CA LYS A 313 2.21 -4.74 33.11
C LYS A 313 2.20 -3.26 32.72
N GLU A 314 2.88 -2.39 33.47
CA GLU A 314 3.09 -0.98 33.11
C GLU A 314 3.85 -0.85 31.78
N ASP A 315 4.90 -1.64 31.56
CA ASP A 315 5.64 -1.69 30.31
C ASP A 315 4.76 -2.13 29.13
N VAL A 316 3.90 -3.13 29.34
CA VAL A 316 2.91 -3.55 28.31
C VAL A 316 1.90 -2.44 28.02
N GLU A 317 1.44 -1.70 29.03
CA GLU A 317 0.52 -0.57 28.84
C GLU A 317 1.18 0.58 28.08
N THR A 318 2.43 0.93 28.40
CA THR A 318 3.19 1.96 27.67
C THR A 318 3.52 1.55 26.24
N LEU A 319 3.91 0.29 26.01
CA LEU A 319 4.13 -0.26 24.66
C LEU A 319 2.84 -0.27 23.83
N ARG A 320 1.69 -0.57 24.44
CA ARG A 320 0.37 -0.48 23.76
C ARG A 320 0.04 0.96 23.38
N ALA A 321 0.26 1.91 24.27
CA ALA A 321 0.03 3.33 23.98
C ALA A 321 0.90 3.79 22.81
N ARG A 322 2.20 3.46 22.81
CA ARG A 322 3.10 3.78 21.70
C ARG A 322 2.69 3.09 20.39
N ALA A 323 2.26 1.83 20.44
CA ALA A 323 1.79 1.11 19.27
C ALA A 323 0.49 1.73 18.69
N ALA A 324 -0.37 2.30 19.54
CA ALA A 324 -1.57 3.02 19.11
C ALA A 324 -1.20 4.34 18.41
N CYS A 325 -0.29 5.15 18.99
CA CYS A 325 0.19 6.39 18.36
C CYS A 325 0.85 6.12 17.00
N LEU A 326 1.73 5.12 16.90
CA LEU A 326 2.30 4.72 15.60
C LEU A 326 1.22 4.24 14.62
N GLY A 327 0.14 3.62 15.12
CA GLY A 327 -1.01 3.25 14.30
C GLY A 327 -1.65 4.47 13.65
N GLU A 328 -1.90 5.52 14.41
CA GLU A 328 -2.47 6.79 13.93
C GLU A 328 -1.53 7.51 12.94
N GLU A 329 -0.23 7.58 13.25
CA GLU A 329 0.79 8.13 12.33
C GLU A 329 0.86 7.34 11.02
N THR A 330 0.83 6.00 11.09
CA THR A 330 0.81 5.18 9.86
C THR A 330 -0.46 5.42 9.03
N SER A 331 -1.63 5.61 9.64
CA SER A 331 -2.84 5.96 8.89
C SER A 331 -2.74 7.34 8.24
N SER A 332 -2.23 8.34 8.95
CA SER A 332 -2.01 9.69 8.42
C SER A 332 -1.07 9.65 7.21
N ASN A 333 0.07 8.97 7.32
CA ASN A 333 1.02 8.86 6.21
C ASN A 333 0.45 8.07 5.02
N VAL A 334 -0.42 7.09 5.24
CA VAL A 334 -1.12 6.41 4.13
C VAL A 334 -2.02 7.39 3.38
N GLU A 335 -2.74 8.27 4.08
CA GLU A 335 -3.58 9.29 3.48
C GLU A 335 -2.76 10.32 2.69
N GLU A 336 -1.62 10.76 3.24
CA GLU A 336 -0.70 11.66 2.55
C GLU A 336 -0.09 11.02 1.28
N VAL A 337 0.33 9.76 1.34
CA VAL A 337 0.79 9.03 0.14
C VAL A 337 -0.30 9.00 -0.93
N LYS A 338 -1.56 8.70 -0.55
CA LYS A 338 -2.69 8.70 -1.49
C LYS A 338 -2.93 10.08 -2.08
N TYR A 339 -2.88 11.13 -1.28
CA TYR A 339 -3.02 12.51 -1.73
C TYR A 339 -1.95 12.87 -2.76
N TRP A 340 -0.67 12.67 -2.43
CA TRP A 340 0.43 12.98 -3.35
C TRP A 340 0.43 12.12 -4.60
N GLN A 341 -0.01 10.87 -4.50
CA GLN A 341 -0.15 9.98 -5.65
C GLN A 341 -1.25 10.48 -6.60
N LYS A 342 -2.41 10.88 -6.07
CA LYS A 342 -3.49 11.48 -6.86
C LYS A 342 -3.03 12.78 -7.54
N THR A 343 -2.34 13.66 -6.82
CA THR A 343 -1.79 14.90 -7.38
C THR A 343 -0.76 14.62 -8.48
N ALA A 344 0.07 13.58 -8.32
CA ALA A 344 1.02 13.15 -9.36
C ALA A 344 0.31 12.57 -10.60
N GLU A 345 -0.79 11.83 -10.42
CA GLU A 345 -1.62 11.31 -11.51
C GLU A 345 -2.31 12.45 -12.29
N GLU A 346 -2.84 13.46 -11.60
CA GLU A 346 -3.40 14.66 -12.21
C GLU A 346 -2.34 15.46 -13.00
N ALA A 347 -1.14 15.64 -12.44
CA ALA A 347 -0.02 16.27 -13.16
C ALA A 347 0.38 15.47 -14.41
N ASN A 348 0.38 14.13 -14.35
CA ASN A 348 0.62 13.28 -15.51
C ASN A 348 -0.47 13.44 -16.58
N ARG A 349 -1.74 13.54 -16.17
CA ARG A 349 -2.86 13.78 -17.09
C ARG A 349 -2.68 15.10 -17.84
N HIS A 350 -2.33 16.16 -17.12
CA HIS A 350 -2.06 17.48 -17.72
C HIS A 350 -0.86 17.45 -18.68
N ILE A 351 0.22 16.73 -18.36
CA ILE A 351 1.36 16.53 -19.28
C ILE A 351 0.93 15.80 -20.56
N ASN A 352 0.06 14.79 -20.45
CA ASN A 352 -0.45 14.06 -21.60
C ASN A 352 -1.35 14.94 -22.49
N GLU A 353 -2.20 15.77 -21.89
CA GLU A 353 -3.03 16.75 -22.60
C GLU A 353 -2.17 17.80 -23.32
N MET A 354 -1.16 18.36 -22.64
CA MET A 354 -0.21 19.27 -23.27
C MET A 354 0.59 18.60 -24.40
N SER A 355 0.95 17.33 -24.25
CA SER A 355 1.65 16.58 -25.30
C SER A 355 0.76 16.37 -26.54
N LYS A 356 -0.55 16.14 -26.35
CA LYS A 356 -1.52 16.08 -27.45
C LYS A 356 -1.67 17.44 -28.14
N SER A 357 -1.82 18.52 -27.38
CA SER A 357 -1.88 19.89 -27.90
C SER A 357 -0.62 20.26 -28.68
N PHE A 358 0.57 19.99 -28.12
CA PHE A 358 1.85 20.20 -28.78
C PHE A 358 1.96 19.42 -30.09
N THR A 359 1.55 18.14 -30.10
CA THR A 359 1.56 17.31 -31.31
C THR A 359 0.63 17.90 -32.38
N HIS A 360 -0.52 18.44 -31.99
CA HIS A 360 -1.44 19.12 -32.90
C HIS A 360 -0.82 20.40 -33.48
N GLU A 361 -0.21 21.25 -32.66
CA GLU A 361 0.49 22.46 -33.14
C GLU A 361 1.65 22.13 -34.08
N VAL A 362 2.45 21.09 -33.78
CA VAL A 362 3.52 20.62 -34.67
C VAL A 362 2.96 20.18 -36.03
N ARG A 363 1.83 19.46 -36.05
CA ARG A 363 1.16 19.05 -37.30
C ARG A 363 0.67 20.25 -38.10
N LEU A 364 0.12 21.28 -37.45
CA LEU A 364 -0.28 22.54 -38.10
C LEU A 364 0.93 23.24 -38.73
N LEU A 365 2.05 23.29 -38.01
CA LEU A 365 3.30 23.89 -38.47
C LEU A 365 3.90 23.10 -39.65
N GLN A 366 3.84 21.76 -39.62
CA GLN A 366 4.24 20.90 -40.74
C GLN A 366 3.38 21.15 -41.98
N ARG A 367 2.05 21.19 -41.85
CA ARG A 367 1.14 21.52 -42.96
C ARG A 367 1.42 22.91 -43.53
N ALA A 368 1.65 23.92 -42.68
CA ALA A 368 1.99 25.27 -43.12
C ALA A 368 3.31 25.30 -43.92
N LEU A 369 4.32 24.55 -43.48
CA LEU A 369 5.61 24.41 -44.18
C LEU A 369 5.48 23.64 -45.50
N GLU A 370 4.64 22.60 -45.55
CA GLU A 370 4.34 21.86 -46.79
C GLU A 370 3.62 22.73 -47.81
N CYS A 371 2.61 23.51 -47.38
CA CYS A 371 1.94 24.50 -48.22
C CYS A 371 2.92 25.56 -48.75
N ALA A 372 3.86 26.03 -47.91
CA ALA A 372 4.90 26.97 -48.34
C ALA A 372 5.88 26.36 -49.38
N ARG A 373 6.09 25.04 -49.34
CA ARG A 373 6.92 24.30 -50.31
C ARG A 373 6.22 24.04 -51.65
N GLY A 374 4.89 23.95 -51.66
CA GLY A 374 4.09 23.52 -52.80
C GLY A 374 3.97 24.49 -53.99
N GLY A 375 4.56 25.69 -53.94
CA GLY A 375 4.57 26.63 -55.08
C GLY A 375 3.21 27.24 -55.48
N GLY A 376 2.13 26.94 -54.75
CA GLY A 376 0.82 27.57 -54.92
C GLY A 376 0.83 29.00 -54.42
N LYS A 377 0.26 29.94 -55.19
CA LYS A 377 0.24 31.40 -54.91
C LYS A 377 -0.51 31.83 -53.63
N GLN A 378 -0.94 30.91 -52.77
CA GLN A 378 -1.45 31.27 -51.44
C GLN A 378 -0.26 31.63 -50.55
N GLN A 379 0.05 32.92 -50.47
CA GLN A 379 1.01 33.45 -49.51
C GLN A 379 0.49 33.20 -48.08
N PHE A 380 0.92 32.11 -47.47
CA PHE A 380 0.84 31.93 -46.03
C PHE A 380 1.57 33.12 -45.40
N LYS A 381 0.86 33.94 -44.63
CA LYS A 381 1.43 35.19 -44.10
C LYS A 381 2.56 34.82 -43.16
N LEU A 382 3.76 35.36 -43.41
CA LEU A 382 4.96 35.13 -42.58
C LEU A 382 4.72 35.38 -41.08
N THR A 383 3.74 36.23 -40.75
CA THR A 383 3.28 36.51 -39.38
C THR A 383 2.66 35.29 -38.69
N GLU A 384 1.88 34.47 -39.40
CA GLU A 384 1.21 33.29 -38.82
C GLU A 384 2.21 32.19 -38.47
N SER A 385 3.25 32.01 -39.28
CA SER A 385 4.35 31.09 -38.94
C SER A 385 5.16 31.55 -37.73
N ALA A 386 5.34 32.87 -37.53
CA ALA A 386 6.04 33.40 -36.37
C ALA A 386 5.22 33.20 -35.09
N ASP A 387 3.91 33.44 -35.14
CA ASP A 387 2.99 33.20 -34.02
C ASP A 387 2.92 31.72 -33.64
N LEU A 388 2.91 30.82 -34.63
CA LEU A 388 2.96 29.37 -34.42
C LEU A 388 4.25 28.94 -33.72
N VAL A 389 5.41 29.47 -34.13
CA VAL A 389 6.70 29.18 -33.47
C VAL A 389 6.73 29.72 -32.04
N GLU A 390 6.15 30.89 -31.78
CA GLU A 390 6.08 31.46 -30.43
C GLU A 390 5.14 30.65 -29.51
N ARG A 391 3.99 30.19 -30.03
CA ARG A 391 3.08 29.28 -29.31
C ARG A 391 3.76 27.95 -28.99
N LEU A 392 4.47 27.38 -29.97
CA LEU A 392 5.23 26.14 -29.78
C LEU A 392 6.30 26.32 -28.69
N GLY A 393 7.01 27.46 -28.71
CA GLY A 393 8.02 27.80 -27.69
C GLY A 393 7.43 27.91 -26.28
N ARG A 394 6.26 28.55 -26.14
CA ARG A 394 5.53 28.61 -24.85
C ARG A 394 5.04 27.24 -24.40
N ALA A 395 4.52 26.42 -25.31
CA ALA A 395 4.04 25.07 -25.01
C ALA A 395 5.19 24.15 -24.53
N VAL A 396 6.38 24.26 -25.14
CA VAL A 396 7.57 23.51 -24.70
C VAL A 396 7.97 23.90 -23.28
N LEU A 397 8.03 25.20 -22.96
CA LEU A 397 8.38 25.67 -21.62
C LEU A 397 7.36 25.19 -20.57
N GLN A 398 6.06 25.26 -20.87
CA GLN A 398 5.00 24.77 -19.98
C GLN A 398 5.09 23.26 -19.76
N ARG A 399 5.39 22.50 -20.82
CA ARG A 399 5.61 21.06 -20.74
C ARG A 399 6.80 20.75 -19.84
N ASP A 400 7.92 21.45 -20.02
CA ASP A 400 9.14 21.24 -19.25
C ASP A 400 8.95 21.63 -17.76
N ASP A 401 8.19 22.69 -17.48
CA ASP A 401 7.77 23.06 -16.11
C ASP A 401 6.93 21.96 -15.47
N ALA A 402 5.92 21.44 -16.18
CA ALA A 402 5.10 20.34 -15.66
C ALA A 402 5.90 19.04 -15.47
N TYR A 403 6.89 18.76 -16.33
CA TYR A 403 7.82 17.64 -16.13
C TYR A 403 8.64 17.82 -14.85
N ARG A 404 9.12 19.03 -14.55
CA ARG A 404 9.82 19.31 -13.29
C ARG A 404 8.90 19.11 -12.08
N ASP A 405 7.65 19.54 -12.18
CA ASP A 405 6.68 19.33 -11.10
C ASP A 405 6.30 17.85 -10.93
N LYS A 406 6.18 17.08 -12.02
CA LYS A 406 6.03 15.62 -11.98
C LYS A 406 7.19 14.95 -11.24
N ILE A 407 8.44 15.35 -11.52
CA ILE A 407 9.62 14.81 -10.84
C ILE A 407 9.57 15.14 -9.34
N ARG A 408 9.22 16.38 -8.98
CA ARG A 408 9.07 16.82 -7.57
C ARG A 408 7.97 16.05 -6.84
N LEU A 409 6.80 15.91 -7.44
CA LEU A 409 5.68 15.14 -6.86
C LEU A 409 6.04 13.66 -6.72
N GLY A 410 6.71 13.08 -7.72
CA GLY A 410 7.23 11.72 -7.65
C GLY A 410 8.25 11.52 -6.53
N ALA A 411 9.10 12.52 -6.26
CA ALA A 411 10.03 12.49 -5.13
C ALA A 411 9.30 12.49 -3.78
N LYS A 412 8.29 13.36 -3.60
CA LYS A 412 7.45 13.38 -2.38
C LYS A 412 6.73 12.05 -2.14
N VAL A 413 6.15 11.45 -3.19
CA VAL A 413 5.50 10.13 -3.05
C VAL A 413 6.49 9.06 -2.58
N ARG A 414 7.74 9.08 -3.08
CA ARG A 414 8.78 8.13 -2.61
C ARG A 414 9.18 8.39 -1.16
N GLU A 415 9.34 9.65 -0.77
CA GLU A 415 9.68 10.05 0.60
C GLU A 415 8.63 9.56 1.61
N PHE A 416 7.34 9.85 1.37
CA PHE A 416 6.28 9.38 2.27
C PHE A 416 6.12 7.85 2.28
N ARG A 417 6.38 7.17 1.16
CA ARG A 417 6.43 5.69 1.14
C ARG A 417 7.58 5.14 1.99
N GLN A 418 8.75 5.77 1.97
CA GLN A 418 9.88 5.39 2.83
C GLN A 418 9.55 5.60 4.30
N GLN A 419 8.95 6.75 4.66
CA GLN A 419 8.48 7.02 6.02
C GLN A 419 7.43 5.98 6.47
N LEU A 420 6.48 5.63 5.58
CA LEU A 420 5.48 4.61 5.88
C LEU A 420 6.11 3.23 6.16
N MET A 421 7.10 2.83 5.36
CA MET A 421 7.83 1.57 5.59
C MET A 421 8.61 1.59 6.91
N ALA A 422 9.24 2.72 7.26
CA ALA A 422 9.93 2.90 8.53
C ALA A 422 8.95 2.74 9.71
N LEU A 423 7.82 3.46 9.70
CA LEU A 423 6.81 3.37 10.75
C LEU A 423 6.20 1.97 10.86
N GLN A 424 5.97 1.28 9.74
CA GLN A 424 5.50 -0.11 9.74
C GLN A 424 6.52 -1.06 10.37
N SER A 425 7.81 -0.86 10.09
CA SER A 425 8.89 -1.67 10.69
C SER A 425 8.95 -1.44 12.21
N GLU A 426 8.82 -0.20 12.68
CA GLU A 426 8.75 0.13 14.11
C GLU A 426 7.52 -0.49 14.77
N ARG A 427 6.35 -0.43 14.12
CA ARG A 427 5.12 -1.05 14.61
C ARG A 427 5.29 -2.56 14.78
N ASN A 428 5.92 -3.22 13.81
CA ASN A 428 6.19 -4.66 13.87
C ASN A 428 7.17 -5.00 15.00
N SER A 429 8.21 -4.18 15.19
CA SER A 429 9.16 -4.31 16.31
C SER A 429 8.47 -4.17 17.67
N LEU A 430 7.58 -3.18 17.84
CA LEU A 430 6.79 -3.02 19.05
C LEU A 430 5.82 -4.18 19.28
N ALA A 431 5.20 -4.72 18.23
CA ALA A 431 4.33 -5.88 18.35
C ALA A 431 5.10 -7.12 18.85
N LEU A 432 6.33 -7.34 18.39
CA LEU A 432 7.21 -8.39 18.89
C LEU A 432 7.56 -8.18 20.38
N LYS A 433 7.94 -6.96 20.77
CA LYS A 433 8.22 -6.61 22.17
C LYS A 433 7.00 -6.83 23.07
N LEU A 434 5.81 -6.43 22.60
CA LEU A 434 4.55 -6.63 23.31
C LEU A 434 4.26 -8.12 23.54
N ASN A 435 4.43 -8.95 22.51
CA ASN A 435 4.23 -10.39 22.60
C ASN A 435 5.24 -11.05 23.55
N SER A 436 6.50 -10.60 23.53
CA SER A 436 7.53 -11.08 24.45
C SER A 436 7.20 -10.72 25.91
N ALA A 437 6.87 -9.47 26.19
CA ALA A 437 6.48 -9.03 27.53
C ALA A 437 5.21 -9.74 28.05
N ALA A 438 4.23 -9.98 27.17
CA ALA A 438 3.03 -10.76 27.51
C ALA A 438 3.36 -12.21 27.91
N ARG A 439 4.27 -12.88 27.17
CA ARG A 439 4.76 -14.22 27.53
C ARG A 439 5.50 -14.21 28.87
N GLN A 440 6.35 -13.21 29.11
CA GLN A 440 7.05 -13.07 30.39
C GLN A 440 6.06 -12.93 31.56
N ILE A 441 5.00 -12.13 31.40
CA ILE A 441 3.94 -12.02 32.41
C ILE A 441 3.30 -13.39 32.70
N ASP A 442 3.01 -14.18 31.66
CA ASP A 442 2.39 -15.49 31.84
C ASP A 442 3.35 -16.51 32.48
N THR A 443 4.65 -16.48 32.16
CA THR A 443 5.66 -17.30 32.86
C THR A 443 5.79 -16.91 34.34
N LEU A 444 5.74 -15.61 34.67
CA LEU A 444 5.74 -15.15 36.06
C LEU A 444 4.47 -15.57 36.81
N LYS A 445 3.30 -15.54 36.15
CA LYS A 445 2.06 -16.04 36.75
C LYS A 445 2.16 -17.55 37.03
N GLU A 446 2.71 -18.33 36.11
CA GLU A 446 2.84 -19.77 36.29
C GLU A 446 3.87 -20.10 37.38
N SER A 447 5.03 -19.44 37.39
CA SER A 447 6.01 -19.57 38.48
C SER A 447 5.41 -19.21 39.84
N ASN A 448 4.59 -18.16 39.92
CA ASN A 448 3.87 -17.79 41.14
C ASN A 448 2.81 -18.85 41.51
N ARG A 449 2.14 -19.46 40.53
CA ARG A 449 1.18 -20.55 40.74
C ARG A 449 1.86 -21.80 41.27
N LEU A 450 3.00 -22.19 40.70
CA LEU A 450 3.80 -23.34 41.13
C LEU A 450 4.33 -23.12 42.55
N LEU A 451 4.81 -21.92 42.89
CA LEU A 451 5.20 -21.59 44.26
C LEU A 451 4.04 -21.70 45.27
N MET A 452 2.82 -21.36 44.85
CA MET A 452 1.63 -21.47 45.70
C MET A 452 1.13 -22.90 45.85
N ASN A 453 1.27 -23.73 44.80
CA ASN A 453 0.81 -25.12 44.80
C ASN A 453 1.84 -26.09 45.39
N GLY A 454 3.14 -25.83 45.21
CA GLY A 454 4.23 -26.66 45.74
C GLY A 454 4.32 -26.66 47.27
N SER A 455 3.84 -25.59 47.92
CA SER A 455 3.75 -25.51 49.38
C SER A 455 2.68 -26.43 50.00
N MET A 456 1.80 -27.05 49.21
CA MET A 456 0.73 -27.93 49.72
C MET A 456 1.00 -29.43 49.58
N LEU A 457 2.09 -29.86 48.92
CA LEU A 457 2.26 -31.26 48.50
C LEU A 457 3.27 -32.07 49.33
N GLN A 458 3.67 -31.64 50.52
CA GLN A 458 4.61 -32.41 51.35
C GLN A 458 4.21 -32.71 52.80
N GLU A 459 2.97 -32.47 53.22
CA GLU A 459 2.50 -33.00 54.52
C GLU A 459 1.23 -33.81 54.36
N GLY A 460 1.34 -35.11 54.62
CA GLY A 460 0.22 -36.01 54.85
C GLY A 460 -0.52 -35.58 56.11
N THR A 461 -1.45 -34.64 55.97
CA THR A 461 -2.29 -34.17 57.07
C THR A 461 -3.74 -34.54 56.77
N VAL A 462 -4.27 -35.45 57.59
CA VAL A 462 -5.68 -35.80 57.68
C VAL A 462 -6.47 -34.54 58.07
N VAL A 463 -7.22 -33.98 57.11
CA VAL A 463 -8.12 -32.84 57.36
C VAL A 463 -9.42 -33.36 57.95
N VAL A 464 -9.59 -33.20 59.27
CA VAL A 464 -10.90 -33.18 59.93
C VAL A 464 -11.61 -31.90 59.50
N VAL A 465 -12.63 -32.02 58.67
CA VAL A 465 -13.50 -30.91 58.27
C VAL A 465 -14.45 -30.59 59.42
N LYS A 466 -14.28 -29.42 60.03
CA LYS A 466 -15.33 -28.77 60.84
C LYS A 466 -16.16 -27.87 59.92
N ASP A 467 -17.46 -28.13 59.92
CA ASP A 467 -18.49 -27.30 59.30
C ASP A 467 -18.47 -25.87 59.87
N GLY A 468 -18.62 -24.88 58.98
CA GLY A 468 -18.77 -23.48 59.34
C GLY A 468 -18.58 -22.54 58.15
N ASP A 469 -19.70 -22.19 57.52
CA ASP A 469 -19.93 -21.00 56.70
C ASP A 469 -19.11 -20.79 55.42
N ARG A 470 -19.68 -21.24 54.29
CA ARG A 470 -19.53 -20.56 52.99
C ARG A 470 -20.83 -20.56 52.18
N ILE A 471 -21.59 -19.48 52.34
CA ILE A 471 -22.52 -19.01 51.31
C ILE A 471 -21.69 -18.33 50.20
N GLY A 472 -21.90 -18.78 48.96
CA GLY A 472 -21.62 -17.99 47.76
C GLY A 472 -20.27 -18.23 47.07
N GLN A 473 -20.21 -19.25 46.21
CA GLN A 473 -19.58 -19.21 44.87
C GLN A 473 -19.47 -20.64 44.30
N LYS A 474 -20.51 -21.11 43.61
CA LYS A 474 -20.40 -22.23 42.66
C LYS A 474 -21.26 -21.93 41.42
N LYS A 475 -20.61 -21.36 40.40
CA LYS A 475 -21.12 -21.36 39.02
C LYS A 475 -19.97 -21.27 38.02
N ALA A 476 -19.19 -22.36 37.91
CA ALA A 476 -18.34 -22.64 36.75
C ALA A 476 -17.85 -24.10 36.78
N GLN A 477 -18.78 -25.06 36.83
CA GLN A 477 -18.45 -26.46 36.56
C GLN A 477 -19.70 -27.13 35.98
N GLY A 478 -19.66 -27.40 34.68
CA GLY A 478 -20.79 -27.96 33.95
C GLY A 478 -20.71 -27.74 32.45
N ARG A 479 -19.53 -28.00 31.84
CA ARG A 479 -19.39 -28.21 30.39
C ARG A 479 -17.99 -28.74 30.03
N VAL A 480 -17.68 -29.99 30.39
CA VAL A 480 -16.47 -30.70 29.90
C VAL A 480 -16.77 -32.18 29.65
N GLU A 481 -17.82 -32.51 28.89
CA GLU A 481 -18.05 -33.93 28.51
C GLU A 481 -18.26 -34.20 27.01
N ASP A 482 -18.03 -33.22 26.11
CA ASP A 482 -18.15 -33.46 24.64
C ASP A 482 -16.86 -33.21 23.84
N VAL A 483 -15.66 -33.26 24.45
CA VAL A 483 -14.37 -33.11 23.74
C VAL A 483 -13.36 -34.20 24.12
N ALA A 484 -13.82 -35.41 24.45
CA ALA A 484 -12.97 -36.51 24.92
C ALA A 484 -12.52 -37.48 23.80
N LEU A 485 -12.27 -37.02 22.57
CA LEU A 485 -11.74 -37.87 21.49
C LEU A 485 -10.71 -37.17 20.57
N GLY A 486 -9.97 -36.16 21.06
CA GLY A 486 -9.02 -35.41 20.22
C GLY A 486 -7.70 -34.94 20.85
N THR A 487 -7.42 -35.23 22.11
CA THR A 487 -6.22 -34.68 22.79
C THR A 487 -5.49 -35.73 23.61
N ALA A 488 -4.83 -36.66 22.93
CA ALA A 488 -3.87 -37.60 23.52
C ALA A 488 -2.42 -37.36 23.03
N SER A 489 -2.09 -36.16 22.54
CA SER A 489 -0.75 -35.87 21.98
C SER A 489 -0.15 -34.52 22.43
N ALA A 490 -0.62 -33.94 23.54
CA ALA A 490 -0.11 -32.65 24.05
C ALA A 490 0.26 -32.75 25.54
N LEU A 491 1.02 -33.80 25.87
CA LEU A 491 1.58 -33.98 27.21
C LEU A 491 3.05 -34.38 27.10
N GLU A 492 3.84 -33.55 26.40
CA GLU A 492 5.29 -33.53 26.55
C GLU A 492 5.76 -32.09 26.81
N ALA A 493 6.33 -31.95 28.00
CA ALA A 493 7.22 -30.91 28.53
C ALA A 493 7.24 -29.52 27.86
N GLY A 494 6.77 -28.53 28.63
CA GLY A 494 7.19 -27.14 28.46
C GLY A 494 8.66 -26.97 28.83
N THR A 495 9.54 -27.19 27.86
CA THR A 495 10.92 -26.69 27.87
C THR A 495 10.94 -25.39 27.08
N VAL A 496 11.65 -24.39 27.61
CA VAL A 496 11.94 -23.16 26.87
C VAL A 496 12.80 -23.58 25.69
N VAL A 497 12.22 -23.56 24.48
CA VAL A 497 13.00 -23.73 23.24
C VAL A 497 13.80 -22.45 23.09
N LEU A 498 15.02 -22.47 23.61
CA LEU A 498 16.10 -21.61 23.14
C LEU A 498 16.33 -21.95 21.66
N ASP A 499 16.70 -20.96 20.85
CA ASP A 499 17.14 -21.25 19.49
C ASP A 499 18.29 -22.28 19.56
N ASP A 500 18.38 -23.22 18.61
CA ASP A 500 19.31 -24.36 18.73
C ASP A 500 20.77 -23.87 18.95
N ASP A 501 21.11 -22.69 18.41
CA ASP A 501 22.40 -22.02 18.62
C ASP A 501 22.59 -21.49 20.06
N ASP A 502 21.56 -20.88 20.66
CA ASP A 502 21.59 -20.39 22.05
C ASP A 502 21.65 -21.57 23.04
N PHE A 503 20.95 -22.65 22.73
CA PHE A 503 21.02 -23.89 23.50
C PHE A 503 22.41 -24.52 23.44
N GLU A 504 23.03 -24.60 22.25
CA GLU A 504 24.40 -25.11 22.11
C GLU A 504 25.42 -24.26 22.87
N VAL A 505 25.30 -22.94 22.84
CA VAL A 505 26.19 -22.03 23.59
C VAL A 505 26.02 -22.22 25.10
N GLU A 506 24.77 -22.32 25.58
CA GLU A 506 24.49 -22.52 26.99
C GLU A 506 24.89 -23.93 27.47
N LEU A 507 24.75 -24.93 26.61
CA LEU A 507 25.19 -26.31 26.86
C LEU A 507 26.72 -26.40 26.95
N ARG A 508 27.47 -25.79 26.03
CA ARG A 508 28.94 -25.74 26.11
C ARG A 508 29.42 -24.99 27.35
N ALA A 509 28.75 -23.89 27.72
CA ALA A 509 29.05 -23.16 28.95
C ALA A 509 28.74 -23.99 30.19
N PHE A 510 27.66 -24.77 30.18
CA PHE A 510 27.31 -25.71 31.24
C PHE A 510 28.32 -26.84 31.37
N GLU A 511 28.70 -27.49 30.26
CA GLU A 511 29.73 -28.53 30.22
C GLU A 511 31.08 -28.02 30.75
N GLN A 512 31.49 -26.80 30.37
CA GLN A 512 32.69 -26.17 30.93
C GLN A 512 32.61 -25.97 32.45
N ARG A 513 31.45 -25.52 32.96
CA ARG A 513 31.25 -25.36 34.41
C ARG A 513 31.25 -26.70 35.15
N TYR A 514 30.69 -27.72 34.53
CA TYR A 514 30.65 -29.07 35.07
C TYR A 514 32.05 -29.70 35.10
N MET A 515 32.84 -29.51 34.04
CA MET A 515 34.25 -29.95 33.99
C MET A 515 35.09 -29.29 35.07
N MET A 516 34.93 -27.98 35.31
CA MET A 516 35.61 -27.29 36.42
C MET A 516 35.21 -27.87 37.78
N LEU A 517 33.93 -28.20 38.01
CA LEU A 517 33.50 -28.84 39.26
C LEU A 517 34.05 -30.27 39.44
N GLY A 518 34.39 -30.95 38.35
CA GLY A 518 35.04 -32.27 38.37
C GLY A 518 36.45 -32.28 38.96
N GLU A 519 37.12 -31.13 39.03
CA GLU A 519 38.48 -30.97 39.59
C GLU A 519 38.49 -30.86 41.12
N GLY A 520 37.34 -31.05 41.78
CA GLY A 520 37.22 -31.02 43.24
C GLY A 520 37.16 -29.61 43.81
N SER A 521 37.71 -29.39 45.01
CA SER A 521 37.62 -28.12 45.74
C SER A 521 38.30 -26.95 45.00
N GLU A 522 39.37 -27.23 44.26
CA GLU A 522 40.13 -26.22 43.51
C GLU A 522 39.32 -25.69 42.32
N GLY A 523 38.61 -26.57 41.60
CA GLY A 523 37.73 -26.19 40.52
C GLY A 523 36.48 -25.42 40.97
N ALA A 524 35.99 -25.68 42.19
CA ALA A 524 34.92 -24.88 42.80
C ALA A 524 35.38 -23.44 43.14
N GLU A 525 36.63 -23.26 43.60
CA GLU A 525 37.24 -21.93 43.80
C GLU A 525 37.46 -21.19 42.47
N GLN A 526 37.86 -21.89 41.40
CA GLN A 526 37.98 -21.32 40.07
C GLN A 526 36.62 -20.89 39.50
N LEU A 527 35.57 -21.70 39.71
CA LEU A 527 34.22 -21.35 39.26
C LEU A 527 33.66 -20.14 40.01
N THR A 528 33.87 -20.06 41.33
CA THR A 528 33.42 -18.93 42.14
C THR A 528 34.17 -17.64 41.81
N THR A 529 35.47 -17.69 41.54
CA THR A 529 36.23 -16.53 41.08
C THR A 529 35.79 -16.05 39.69
N LYS A 530 35.51 -16.97 38.76
CA LYS A 530 34.94 -16.65 37.44
C LYS A 530 33.56 -16.02 37.54
N LEU A 531 32.65 -16.60 38.34
CA LEU A 531 31.32 -16.03 38.62
C LEU A 531 31.41 -14.64 39.25
N HIS A 532 32.36 -14.42 40.16
CA HIS A 532 32.57 -13.12 40.77
C HIS A 532 33.05 -12.08 39.74
N ALA A 533 33.93 -12.47 38.82
CA ALA A 533 34.38 -11.61 37.72
C ALA A 533 33.24 -11.27 36.75
N GLU A 534 32.41 -12.25 36.37
CA GLU A 534 31.22 -12.05 35.53
C GLU A 534 30.19 -11.14 36.22
N CYS A 535 29.91 -11.35 37.51
CA CYS A 535 29.04 -10.47 38.29
C CYS A 535 29.57 -9.03 38.35
N LYS A 536 30.90 -8.86 38.46
CA LYS A 536 31.54 -7.54 38.46
C LYS A 536 31.43 -6.86 37.10
N MET A 537 31.56 -7.62 36.00
CA MET A 537 31.35 -7.12 34.63
C MET A 537 29.89 -6.70 34.41
N LEU A 538 28.93 -7.57 34.74
CA LEU A 538 27.50 -7.25 34.60
C LEU A 538 27.10 -6.02 35.42
N ARG A 539 27.66 -5.83 36.63
CA ARG A 539 27.43 -4.60 37.41
C ARG A 539 27.97 -3.34 36.73
N ARG A 540 29.11 -3.42 36.03
CA ARG A 540 29.63 -2.29 35.25
C ARG A 540 28.76 -2.01 34.03
N ASP A 541 28.31 -3.04 33.33
CA ASP A 541 27.42 -2.87 32.17
C ASP A 541 26.08 -2.27 32.59
N VAL A 542 25.50 -2.72 33.71
CA VAL A 542 24.28 -2.13 34.28
C VAL A 542 24.51 -0.67 34.69
N ALA A 543 25.69 -0.31 35.21
CA ALA A 543 26.02 1.08 35.51
C ALA A 543 26.13 1.93 34.23
N ARG A 544 26.81 1.43 33.19
CA ARG A 544 26.92 2.09 31.88
C ARG A 544 25.53 2.31 31.26
N CYS A 545 24.68 1.28 31.24
CA CYS A 545 23.32 1.42 30.70
C CYS A 545 22.46 2.40 31.51
N LYS A 546 22.70 2.56 32.82
CA LYS A 546 22.04 3.60 33.63
C LYS A 546 22.51 5.00 33.26
N GLU A 547 23.81 5.21 33.09
CA GLU A 547 24.37 6.49 32.65
C GLU A 547 23.86 6.88 31.25
N GLU A 548 23.82 5.92 30.32
CA GLU A 548 23.23 6.12 28.98
C GLU A 548 21.74 6.47 29.05
N ALA A 549 20.97 5.77 29.90
CA ALA A 549 19.55 6.07 30.09
C ALA A 549 19.32 7.46 30.73
N GLU A 550 20.18 7.89 31.64
CA GLU A 550 20.14 9.24 32.23
C GLU A 550 20.52 10.32 31.21
N SER A 551 21.53 10.07 30.36
CA SER A 551 21.89 10.93 29.24
C SER A 551 20.73 11.10 28.25
N LEU A 552 20.10 10.00 27.84
CA LEU A 552 18.96 10.04 26.92
C LEU A 552 17.75 10.77 27.51
N ARG A 553 17.51 10.65 28.82
CA ARG A 553 16.47 11.43 29.52
C ARG A 553 16.80 12.93 29.50
N ALA A 554 18.06 13.31 29.69
CA ALA A 554 18.49 14.70 29.61
C ALA A 554 18.34 15.28 28.19
N ASP A 555 18.65 14.49 27.16
CA ASP A 555 18.42 14.90 25.77
C ASP A 555 16.94 15.03 25.45
N LEU A 556 16.09 14.10 25.91
CA LEU A 556 14.63 14.21 25.75
C LEU A 556 14.06 15.48 26.40
N THR A 557 14.59 15.89 27.56
CA THR A 557 14.19 17.18 28.17
C THR A 557 14.61 18.37 27.31
N ARG A 558 15.82 18.38 26.76
CA ARG A 558 16.27 19.45 25.85
C ARG A 558 15.43 19.54 24.57
N TRP A 559 15.06 18.39 24.00
CA TRP A 559 14.18 18.36 22.82
C TRP A 559 12.77 18.87 23.14
N ARG A 560 12.26 18.59 24.34
CA ARG A 560 10.99 19.15 24.81
C ARG A 560 11.07 20.68 24.92
N ASP A 561 12.10 21.20 25.58
CA ASP A 561 12.28 22.64 25.76
C ASP A 561 12.41 23.35 24.40
N LEU A 562 13.17 22.77 23.46
CA LEU A 562 13.29 23.31 22.10
C LEU A 562 11.95 23.28 21.33
N ALA A 563 11.14 22.25 21.53
CA ALA A 563 9.82 22.16 20.91
C ALA A 563 8.86 23.22 21.49
N GLU A 564 8.91 23.47 22.79
CA GLU A 564 8.14 24.53 23.45
C GLU A 564 8.56 25.92 22.95
N ASP A 565 9.86 26.18 22.80
CA ASP A 565 10.38 27.43 22.23
C ASP A 565 9.91 27.64 20.79
N ARG A 566 9.95 26.59 19.95
CA ARG A 566 9.47 26.66 18.55
C ARG A 566 7.97 26.85 18.48
N LEU A 567 7.20 26.24 19.38
CA LEU A 567 5.76 26.45 19.45
C LEU A 567 5.44 27.91 19.81
N ALA A 568 6.20 28.52 20.73
CA ALA A 568 6.05 29.93 21.04
C ALA A 568 6.37 30.85 19.84
N GLU A 569 7.39 30.52 19.05
CA GLU A 569 7.71 31.23 17.80
C GLU A 569 6.60 31.12 16.75
N VAL A 570 6.00 29.93 16.61
CA VAL A 570 4.84 29.72 15.71
C VAL A 570 3.65 30.56 16.15
N LEU A 571 3.34 30.61 17.45
CA LEU A 571 2.25 31.44 17.97
C LEU A 571 2.48 32.95 17.72
N ASP A 572 3.72 33.43 17.80
CA ASP A 572 4.07 34.83 17.45
C ASP A 572 3.92 35.09 15.94
N LEU A 573 4.29 34.12 15.10
CA LEU A 573 4.08 34.20 13.65
C LEU A 573 2.59 34.18 13.28
N GLU A 574 1.78 33.35 13.95
CA GLU A 574 0.33 33.34 13.77
C GLU A 574 -0.29 34.69 14.13
N ALA A 575 0.13 35.31 15.25
CA ALA A 575 -0.31 36.65 15.64
C ALA A 575 0.09 37.73 14.60
N LYS A 576 1.26 37.61 13.97
CA LYS A 576 1.69 38.50 12.87
C LYS A 576 0.87 38.28 11.61
N VAL A 577 0.55 37.03 11.27
CA VAL A 577 -0.30 36.71 10.11
C VAL A 577 -1.73 37.24 10.31
N THR A 578 -2.30 37.12 11.51
CA THR A 578 -3.61 37.71 11.79
C THR A 578 -3.60 39.23 11.64
N SER A 579 -2.56 39.90 12.15
CA SER A 579 -2.42 41.36 11.97
C SER A 579 -2.27 41.77 10.50
N LEU A 580 -1.50 41.00 9.71
CA LEU A 580 -1.38 41.26 8.27
C LEU A 580 -2.71 41.05 7.54
N ASN A 581 -3.47 40.01 7.88
CA ASN A 581 -4.78 39.76 7.28
C ASN A 581 -5.77 40.89 7.59
N GLU A 582 -5.75 41.44 8.81
CA GLU A 582 -6.55 42.63 9.15
C GLU A 582 -6.18 43.82 8.25
N THR A 583 -4.88 44.09 8.03
CA THR A 583 -4.45 45.18 7.13
C THR A 583 -4.83 44.94 5.66
N ILE A 584 -4.86 43.68 5.21
CA ILE A 584 -5.28 43.33 3.84
C ILE A 584 -6.78 43.56 3.68
N GLU A 585 -7.60 43.16 4.65
CA GLU A 585 -9.04 43.42 4.63
C GLU A 585 -9.36 44.92 4.68
N GLU A 586 -8.60 45.71 5.44
CA GLU A 586 -8.71 47.18 5.42
C GLU A 586 -8.37 47.76 4.03
N GLN A 587 -7.29 47.29 3.39
CA GLN A 587 -6.91 47.72 2.05
C GLN A 587 -7.95 47.31 0.99
N LYS A 588 -8.50 46.10 1.12
CA LYS A 588 -9.54 45.58 0.23
C LYS A 588 -10.82 46.40 0.35
N ALA A 589 -11.26 46.72 1.57
CA ALA A 589 -12.40 47.60 1.80
C ALA A 589 -12.18 49.00 1.18
N HIS A 590 -10.97 49.54 1.26
CA HIS A 590 -10.62 50.81 0.63
C HIS A 590 -10.65 50.73 -0.92
N LEU A 591 -10.20 49.62 -1.50
CA LEU A 591 -10.24 49.40 -2.95
C LEU A 591 -11.66 49.18 -3.46
N GLU A 592 -12.49 48.43 -2.73
CA GLU A 592 -13.91 48.23 -3.05
C GLU A 592 -14.68 49.55 -2.98
N ALA A 593 -14.42 50.38 -1.98
CA ALA A 593 -15.00 51.72 -1.90
C ALA A 593 -14.57 52.63 -3.07
N ALA A 594 -13.29 52.57 -3.47
CA ALA A 594 -12.78 53.33 -4.61
C ALA A 594 -13.37 52.82 -5.95
N ALA A 595 -13.53 51.51 -6.11
CA ALA A 595 -14.15 50.91 -7.28
C ALA A 595 -15.64 51.28 -7.38
N ALA A 596 -16.38 51.25 -6.27
CA ALA A 596 -17.78 51.67 -6.21
C ALA A 596 -17.94 53.15 -6.61
N ALA A 597 -17.02 54.03 -6.18
CA ALA A 597 -17.02 55.43 -6.58
C ALA A 597 -16.77 55.61 -8.09
N ALA A 598 -15.80 54.88 -8.66
CA ALA A 598 -15.49 54.93 -10.09
C ALA A 598 -16.63 54.40 -10.97
N VAL A 599 -17.33 53.34 -10.52
CA VAL A 599 -18.52 52.81 -11.20
C VAL A 599 -19.66 53.84 -11.15
N GLY A 600 -19.87 54.52 -10.02
CA GLY A 600 -20.87 55.59 -9.91
C GLY A 600 -20.61 56.77 -10.86
N GLU A 601 -19.36 57.17 -11.05
CA GLU A 601 -18.98 58.21 -12.02
C GLU A 601 -19.22 57.75 -13.47
N SER A 602 -18.87 56.49 -13.79
CA SER A 602 -19.08 55.91 -15.12
C SER A 602 -20.56 55.73 -15.47
N GLU A 603 -21.40 55.31 -14.52
CA GLU A 603 -22.85 55.22 -14.70
C GLU A 603 -23.50 56.59 -14.91
N GLN A 604 -22.98 57.65 -14.29
CA GLN A 604 -23.43 59.02 -14.55
C GLN A 604 -23.06 59.51 -15.95
N GLU A 605 -21.92 59.08 -16.51
CA GLU A 605 -21.56 59.38 -17.90
C GLU A 605 -22.39 58.55 -18.91
N LEU A 606 -22.66 57.29 -18.62
CA LEU A 606 -23.52 56.42 -19.43
C LEU A 606 -24.95 56.96 -19.50
N ARG A 607 -25.54 57.40 -18.38
CA ARG A 607 -26.87 58.02 -18.39
C ARG A 607 -26.94 59.30 -19.22
N LYS A 608 -25.83 60.05 -19.34
CA LYS A 608 -25.75 61.21 -20.24
C LYS A 608 -25.70 60.79 -21.71
N ARG A 609 -24.98 59.70 -22.05
CA ARG A 609 -24.92 59.12 -23.40
C ARG A 609 -26.25 58.49 -23.83
N ASP A 610 -26.88 57.70 -22.97
CA ASP A 610 -28.15 57.02 -23.27
C ASP A 610 -29.29 58.02 -23.53
N SER A 611 -29.25 59.20 -22.90
CA SER A 611 -30.24 60.27 -23.14
C SER A 611 -30.15 60.89 -24.55
N VAL A 612 -28.97 60.80 -25.19
CA VAL A 612 -28.72 61.28 -26.56
C VAL A 612 -29.09 60.18 -27.57
N GLU A 613 -28.74 58.94 -27.29
CA GLU A 613 -28.97 57.79 -28.17
C GLU A 613 -30.45 57.32 -28.21
N ALA A 614 -31.17 57.49 -27.11
CA ALA A 614 -32.62 57.24 -27.03
C ALA A 614 -33.46 58.22 -27.87
N ARG A 615 -32.88 59.35 -28.32
CA ARG A 615 -33.54 60.32 -29.19
C ARG A 615 -33.39 59.95 -30.67
N GLU A 616 -32.30 59.29 -31.06
CA GLU A 616 -32.05 58.86 -32.44
C GLU A 616 -32.72 57.51 -32.77
N THR A 617 -32.76 56.58 -31.82
CA THR A 617 -33.39 55.26 -31.99
C THR A 617 -34.93 55.31 -32.06
N ARG A 618 -35.55 56.38 -31.55
CA ARG A 618 -37.01 56.57 -31.56
C ARG A 618 -37.58 57.08 -32.89
N GLU A 619 -36.74 57.61 -33.79
CA GLU A 619 -37.14 57.98 -35.16
C GLU A 619 -36.94 56.81 -36.15
N LEU A 620 -35.91 55.98 -35.97
CA LEU A 620 -35.68 54.78 -36.79
C LEU A 620 -36.72 53.68 -36.52
N ALA A 621 -37.16 53.50 -35.27
CA ALA A 621 -38.14 52.49 -34.90
C ALA A 621 -39.57 52.75 -35.41
N LYS A 622 -39.89 53.97 -35.88
CA LYS A 622 -41.21 54.27 -36.51
C LYS A 622 -41.24 53.97 -38.01
N SER A 623 -40.08 53.80 -38.65
CA SER A 623 -39.98 53.52 -40.09
C SER A 623 -40.02 52.02 -40.43
N LEU A 624 -39.73 51.12 -39.48
CA LEU A 624 -39.51 49.69 -39.78
C LEU A 624 -40.72 48.79 -39.45
N THR A 625 -41.76 49.30 -38.79
CA THR A 625 -42.88 48.48 -38.27
C THR A 625 -44.10 48.39 -39.21
N ARG A 626 -43.90 48.52 -40.53
CA ARG A 626 -44.97 48.28 -41.54
C ARG A 626 -44.60 47.36 -42.69
N SER A 627 -43.45 46.67 -42.65
CA SER A 627 -42.95 45.87 -43.79
C SER A 627 -42.68 44.39 -43.49
N VAL A 628 -42.89 43.90 -42.26
CA VAL A 628 -42.45 42.54 -41.87
C VAL A 628 -43.55 41.74 -41.17
N THR A 629 -44.74 41.69 -41.79
CA THR A 629 -45.79 40.74 -41.38
C THR A 629 -46.29 39.83 -42.49
N ASP A 630 -45.74 39.90 -43.71
CA ASP A 630 -46.03 38.95 -44.80
C ASP A 630 -44.82 38.09 -45.23
N LYS A 631 -43.66 38.26 -44.59
CA LYS A 631 -42.42 37.53 -44.94
C LYS A 631 -42.17 36.27 -44.11
N TRP A 632 -42.92 36.08 -43.03
CA TRP A 632 -42.71 34.98 -42.07
C TRP A 632 -43.30 33.63 -42.52
N LEU A 633 -44.25 33.61 -43.47
CA LEU A 633 -44.82 32.36 -43.97
C LEU A 633 -44.07 31.71 -45.14
N ARG A 634 -42.95 32.28 -45.60
CA ARG A 634 -42.10 31.69 -46.65
C ARG A 634 -40.67 31.36 -46.23
N GLN A 635 -40.26 31.71 -44.99
CA GLN A 635 -38.91 31.40 -44.48
C GLN A 635 -38.82 30.06 -43.73
N GLY A 636 -39.95 29.50 -43.28
CA GLY A 636 -39.97 28.19 -42.62
C GLY A 636 -39.59 27.00 -43.53
N GLU A 637 -39.77 27.13 -44.84
CA GLU A 637 -39.33 26.10 -45.81
C GLU A 637 -37.84 26.22 -46.16
N GLU A 638 -37.25 27.42 -46.11
CA GLU A 638 -35.81 27.62 -46.39
C GLU A 638 -34.93 27.24 -45.19
N GLU A 639 -35.40 27.40 -43.95
CA GLU A 639 -34.64 27.06 -42.74
C GLU A 639 -34.52 25.55 -42.50
N CYS A 640 -35.56 24.76 -42.79
CA CYS A 640 -35.49 23.29 -42.74
C CYS A 640 -34.58 22.71 -43.85
N THR A 641 -34.60 23.31 -45.05
CA THR A 641 -33.73 22.91 -46.16
C THR A 641 -32.27 23.32 -45.93
N SER A 642 -32.04 24.43 -45.20
CA SER A 642 -30.73 24.89 -44.72
C SER A 642 -30.13 23.94 -43.68
N LEU A 643 -30.95 23.40 -42.78
CA LEU A 643 -30.50 22.43 -41.77
C LEU A 643 -30.13 21.09 -42.42
N TYR A 644 -30.91 20.62 -43.40
CA TYR A 644 -30.61 19.39 -44.16
C TYR A 644 -29.33 19.54 -45.01
N ARG A 645 -29.08 20.75 -45.56
CA ARG A 645 -27.83 21.07 -46.27
C ARG A 645 -26.64 21.18 -45.32
N GLY A 646 -26.83 21.74 -44.12
CA GLY A 646 -25.80 21.80 -43.08
C GLY A 646 -25.41 20.42 -42.55
N VAL A 647 -26.36 19.50 -42.38
CA VAL A 647 -26.09 18.11 -41.98
C VAL A 647 -25.39 17.32 -43.10
N GLN A 648 -25.69 17.59 -44.38
CA GLN A 648 -24.92 17.02 -45.50
C GLN A 648 -23.49 17.58 -45.62
N GLU A 649 -23.25 18.83 -45.22
CA GLU A 649 -21.91 19.46 -45.25
C GLU A 649 -21.00 19.03 -44.08
N ILE A 650 -21.56 18.44 -43.00
CA ILE A 650 -20.83 17.89 -41.84
C ILE A 650 -20.17 16.52 -42.11
N ASN A 651 -20.10 16.09 -43.39
CA ASN A 651 -19.40 14.87 -43.81
C ASN A 651 -17.85 15.02 -43.82
N THR A 652 -17.28 15.85 -42.94
CA THR A 652 -15.84 16.17 -42.86
C THR A 652 -15.15 15.65 -41.59
N GLY A 653 -15.82 14.86 -40.76
CA GLY A 653 -15.17 14.09 -39.70
C GLY A 653 -14.89 14.85 -38.39
N GLU A 654 -15.69 15.87 -38.05
CA GLU A 654 -15.66 16.50 -36.74
C GLU A 654 -16.75 15.95 -35.81
N THR A 655 -16.34 15.49 -34.62
CA THR A 655 -17.24 14.98 -33.58
C THR A 655 -17.86 16.14 -32.78
N VAL A 656 -19.18 16.28 -32.81
CA VAL A 656 -19.92 17.26 -31.99
C VAL A 656 -20.39 16.61 -30.68
N GLU A 657 -20.19 17.28 -29.56
CA GLU A 657 -20.65 16.83 -28.24
C GLU A 657 -22.08 17.34 -27.99
N VAL A 658 -23.06 16.43 -28.06
CA VAL A 658 -24.47 16.74 -27.78
C VAL A 658 -24.82 16.17 -26.39
N SER A 659 -25.28 17.02 -25.47
CA SER A 659 -25.75 16.59 -24.16
C SER A 659 -27.28 16.54 -24.12
N VAL A 660 -27.84 15.33 -24.10
CA VAL A 660 -29.29 15.14 -23.98
C VAL A 660 -29.66 15.14 -22.49
N VAL A 661 -30.38 16.18 -22.05
CA VAL A 661 -30.93 16.24 -20.68
C VAL A 661 -32.41 15.93 -20.75
N GLU A 662 -32.81 14.74 -20.31
CA GLU A 662 -34.22 14.37 -20.18
C GLU A 662 -34.85 15.16 -19.02
N ARG A 663 -35.68 16.15 -19.34
CA ARG A 663 -36.42 16.92 -18.33
C ARG A 663 -37.92 16.74 -18.52
N ARG A 664 -38.55 15.94 -17.66
CA ARG A 664 -40.02 15.93 -17.51
C ARG A 664 -40.47 17.27 -16.94
N VAL A 665 -41.16 18.07 -17.74
CA VAL A 665 -41.87 19.25 -17.25
C VAL A 665 -43.28 18.81 -16.86
N GLU A 666 -43.59 18.79 -15.56
CA GLU A 666 -44.95 18.55 -15.07
C GLU A 666 -45.84 19.76 -15.36
N GLY A 667 -46.42 19.79 -16.56
CA GLY A 667 -47.59 20.59 -16.91
C GLY A 667 -48.84 19.71 -16.92
N GLY A 668 -49.94 20.20 -16.37
CA GLY A 668 -51.16 19.42 -16.09
C GLY A 668 -51.78 18.67 -17.28
N GLU A 669 -52.40 17.54 -16.93
CA GLU A 669 -53.24 16.64 -17.74
C GLU A 669 -52.74 16.28 -19.16
N GLY A 670 -51.78 15.33 -19.18
CA GLY A 670 -51.81 14.25 -20.16
C GLY A 670 -50.94 14.36 -21.43
N SER A 671 -50.08 15.37 -21.57
CA SER A 671 -49.10 15.42 -22.67
C SER A 671 -47.67 15.57 -22.12
N SER A 672 -46.78 14.62 -22.45
CA SER A 672 -45.35 14.71 -22.18
C SER A 672 -44.65 15.33 -23.39
N THR A 673 -44.15 16.55 -23.25
CA THR A 673 -43.29 17.20 -24.24
C THR A 673 -41.82 16.82 -24.00
N TYR A 674 -41.07 16.62 -25.08
CA TYR A 674 -39.64 16.31 -25.03
C TYR A 674 -38.84 17.54 -25.45
N GLU A 675 -37.88 17.96 -24.61
CA GLU A 675 -36.87 18.97 -24.97
C GLU A 675 -35.55 18.28 -25.32
N VAL A 676 -35.07 18.54 -26.54
CA VAL A 676 -33.72 18.15 -26.96
C VAL A 676 -32.88 19.42 -27.07
N MET A 677 -31.76 19.45 -26.35
CA MET A 677 -30.80 20.55 -26.39
C MET A 677 -29.54 20.11 -27.13
N ALA A 678 -29.09 20.89 -28.11
CA ALA A 678 -27.83 20.69 -28.79
C ALA A 678 -27.03 21.99 -28.78
N THR A 679 -25.73 21.92 -28.55
CA THR A 679 -24.86 23.10 -28.55
C THR A 679 -23.86 22.98 -29.69
N VAL A 680 -23.92 23.93 -30.63
CA VAL A 680 -23.00 23.99 -31.79
C VAL A 680 -22.34 25.36 -31.77
N ASP A 681 -21.01 25.41 -31.78
CA ASP A 681 -20.20 26.65 -31.73
C ASP A 681 -20.57 27.60 -30.57
N GLY A 682 -20.95 27.04 -29.42
CA GLY A 682 -21.34 27.82 -28.24
C GLY A 682 -22.76 28.40 -28.28
N VAL A 683 -23.56 28.04 -29.29
CA VAL A 683 -24.98 28.39 -29.39
C VAL A 683 -25.83 27.16 -29.07
N THR A 684 -26.70 27.28 -28.05
CA THR A 684 -27.61 26.21 -27.64
C THR A 684 -28.93 26.32 -28.40
N TYR A 685 -29.26 25.28 -29.15
CA TYR A 685 -30.54 25.10 -29.84
C TYR A 685 -31.42 24.19 -29.00
N THR A 686 -32.66 24.61 -28.74
CA THR A 686 -33.66 23.83 -28.00
C THR A 686 -34.81 23.51 -28.92
N ILE A 687 -35.10 22.22 -29.10
CA ILE A 687 -36.25 21.76 -29.89
C ILE A 687 -37.24 21.10 -28.93
N THR A 688 -38.46 21.63 -28.90
CA THR A 688 -39.61 21.06 -28.19
C THR A 688 -40.46 20.25 -29.17
N VAL A 689 -40.61 18.95 -28.91
CA VAL A 689 -41.47 18.08 -29.73
C VAL A 689 -42.75 17.76 -28.96
N ASP A 690 -43.88 18.20 -29.50
CA ASP A 690 -45.23 17.89 -28.99
C ASP A 690 -45.79 16.64 -29.72
N PRO A 691 -46.05 15.53 -29.01
CA PRO A 691 -46.51 14.27 -29.63
C PRO A 691 -47.82 14.38 -30.42
N GLN A 692 -48.67 15.38 -30.15
CA GLN A 692 -49.96 15.52 -30.83
C GLN A 692 -49.83 15.90 -32.31
N TYR A 693 -48.74 16.56 -32.73
CA TYR A 693 -48.51 16.93 -34.13
C TYR A 693 -48.05 15.76 -35.01
N TYR A 694 -47.66 14.62 -34.42
CA TYR A 694 -47.17 13.44 -35.15
C TYR A 694 -48.30 12.60 -35.75
N GLN A 695 -49.51 12.63 -35.16
CA GLN A 695 -50.64 11.84 -35.64
C GLN A 695 -51.26 12.42 -36.92
N ASP A 696 -51.22 13.74 -37.08
CA ASP A 696 -51.87 14.47 -38.19
C ASP A 696 -50.98 14.71 -39.43
N CYS A 697 -49.72 14.25 -39.42
CA CYS A 697 -48.83 14.41 -40.58
C CYS A 697 -49.18 13.47 -41.76
N PRO A 698 -49.05 13.93 -43.02
CA PRO A 698 -49.14 13.09 -44.21
C PRO A 698 -48.10 11.94 -44.17
N PRO A 699 -48.40 10.76 -44.76
CA PRO A 699 -47.49 9.60 -44.74
C PRO A 699 -46.14 9.86 -45.42
N GLU A 700 -46.07 10.83 -46.33
CA GLU A 700 -44.85 11.24 -47.04
C GLU A 700 -43.86 11.98 -46.09
N ASP A 701 -44.39 12.78 -45.15
CA ASP A 701 -43.59 13.53 -44.16
C ASP A 701 -43.24 12.71 -42.91
N LYS A 702 -43.96 11.60 -42.66
CA LYS A 702 -43.63 10.66 -41.57
C LYS A 702 -42.33 9.91 -41.86
N SER A 703 -41.95 9.77 -43.13
CA SER A 703 -40.74 9.05 -43.55
C SER A 703 -39.46 9.75 -43.09
N TRP A 704 -39.30 11.06 -43.32
CA TRP A 704 -38.07 11.77 -42.98
C TRP A 704 -37.92 12.05 -41.48
N ILE A 705 -39.03 12.26 -40.74
CA ILE A 705 -38.96 12.42 -39.27
C ILE A 705 -38.60 11.09 -38.61
N SER A 706 -39.12 9.97 -39.13
CA SER A 706 -38.66 8.63 -38.77
C SER A 706 -37.18 8.46 -39.14
N GLU A 707 -36.74 8.89 -40.31
CA GLU A 707 -35.36 8.75 -40.79
C GLU A 707 -34.36 9.58 -39.96
N VAL A 708 -34.71 10.81 -39.55
CA VAL A 708 -33.85 11.68 -38.72
C VAL A 708 -33.72 11.16 -37.28
N VAL A 709 -34.79 10.61 -36.70
CA VAL A 709 -34.75 9.97 -35.37
C VAL A 709 -34.03 8.61 -35.43
N THR A 710 -34.06 7.93 -36.57
CA THR A 710 -33.42 6.61 -36.78
C THR A 710 -31.94 6.72 -37.16
N LEU A 711 -31.53 7.77 -37.88
CA LEU A 711 -30.13 8.01 -38.26
C LEU A 711 -29.24 8.45 -37.08
N LEU A 712 -29.83 8.92 -35.99
CA LEU A 712 -29.13 9.36 -34.78
C LEU A 712 -29.24 8.30 -33.69
N GLY A 713 -28.37 7.29 -33.74
CA GLY A 713 -28.33 6.24 -32.72
C GLY A 713 -27.83 6.77 -31.39
N LEU A 714 -28.55 6.47 -30.31
CA LEU A 714 -28.15 6.74 -28.93
C LEU A 714 -27.44 5.50 -28.35
N ILE A 715 -26.14 5.58 -28.11
CA ILE A 715 -25.37 4.53 -27.44
C ILE A 715 -25.27 4.85 -25.94
N ASP A 716 -25.62 3.88 -25.09
CA ASP A 716 -25.44 3.98 -23.63
C ASP A 716 -23.98 3.72 -23.25
N ASP A 717 -23.32 4.70 -22.63
CA ASP A 717 -21.88 4.62 -22.30
C ASP A 717 -21.57 3.80 -21.02
N GLY A 718 -22.47 2.92 -20.60
CA GLY A 718 -22.23 1.88 -19.57
C GLY A 718 -22.05 2.35 -18.13
N GLU A 719 -21.64 3.59 -17.87
CA GLU A 719 -21.50 4.13 -16.51
C GLU A 719 -21.92 5.61 -16.48
N GLY A 720 -23.16 5.88 -16.02
CA GLY A 720 -23.60 7.25 -15.65
C GLY A 720 -24.84 7.80 -16.36
N GLY A 721 -25.54 7.02 -17.20
CA GLY A 721 -26.79 7.46 -17.83
C GLY A 721 -26.65 8.56 -18.90
N SER A 722 -25.43 8.84 -19.35
CA SER A 722 -25.18 9.68 -20.53
C SER A 722 -25.27 8.81 -21.79
N LYS A 723 -26.06 9.27 -22.76
CA LYS A 723 -26.19 8.64 -24.08
C LYS A 723 -25.48 9.47 -25.12
N ARG A 724 -24.62 8.84 -25.91
CA ARG A 724 -23.84 9.47 -26.96
C ARG A 724 -24.53 9.31 -28.32
N LEU A 725 -24.64 10.41 -29.06
CA LEU A 725 -25.13 10.42 -30.43
C LEU A 725 -23.99 10.00 -31.38
N VAL A 726 -24.20 8.98 -32.21
CA VAL A 726 -23.21 8.55 -33.22
C VAL A 726 -23.86 8.54 -34.61
N VAL A 727 -23.20 9.17 -35.58
CA VAL A 727 -23.60 9.13 -36.99
C VAL A 727 -23.00 7.86 -37.60
N PRO A 728 -23.81 6.93 -38.11
CA PRO A 728 -23.29 5.66 -38.63
C PRO A 728 -22.64 5.82 -40.01
N GLU A 729 -21.63 5.01 -40.27
CA GLU A 729 -21.11 4.85 -41.64
C GLU A 729 -22.05 3.89 -42.42
N PRO A 730 -22.42 4.22 -43.68
CA PRO A 730 -23.24 3.33 -44.49
C PRO A 730 -22.44 2.06 -44.84
N GLY A 731 -22.83 0.93 -44.24
CA GLY A 731 -22.16 -0.36 -44.41
C GLY A 731 -22.50 -1.07 -45.73
N GLY A 732 -23.54 -0.62 -46.43
CA GLY A 732 -23.96 -1.14 -47.74
C GLY A 732 -25.47 -1.38 -47.81
N SER A 733 -25.99 -1.47 -49.03
CA SER A 733 -27.38 -1.86 -49.30
C SER A 733 -27.43 -3.04 -50.28
N ALA A 734 -28.44 -3.89 -50.13
CA ALA A 734 -28.69 -5.01 -51.02
C ALA A 734 -30.20 -5.15 -51.27
N GLU A 735 -30.58 -5.43 -52.52
CA GLU A 735 -31.93 -5.89 -52.83
C GLU A 735 -31.98 -7.41 -52.73
N LEU A 736 -32.88 -7.91 -51.89
CA LEU A 736 -33.14 -9.33 -51.71
C LEU A 736 -34.29 -9.80 -52.61
N GLU A 737 -34.33 -11.10 -52.90
CA GLU A 737 -35.38 -11.70 -53.72
C GLU A 737 -36.77 -11.40 -53.12
N GLY A 738 -37.65 -10.79 -53.92
CA GLY A 738 -38.99 -10.39 -53.50
C GLY A 738 -39.22 -8.90 -53.26
N GLY A 739 -38.37 -8.02 -53.81
CA GLY A 739 -38.59 -6.57 -53.80
C GLY A 739 -38.23 -5.87 -52.48
N VAL A 740 -37.51 -6.57 -51.60
CA VAL A 740 -37.11 -6.07 -50.28
C VAL A 740 -35.70 -5.46 -50.36
N SER A 741 -35.58 -4.14 -50.18
CA SER A 741 -34.29 -3.46 -50.03
C SER A 741 -33.85 -3.49 -48.58
N VAL A 742 -32.62 -3.95 -48.33
CA VAL A 742 -32.01 -3.99 -46.99
C VAL A 742 -30.83 -3.04 -46.95
N THR A 743 -30.77 -2.18 -45.94
CA THR A 743 -29.68 -1.23 -45.72
C THR A 743 -29.05 -1.47 -44.35
N VAL A 744 -27.72 -1.57 -44.31
CA VAL A 744 -26.95 -1.78 -43.08
C VAL A 744 -26.17 -0.52 -42.73
N TYR A 745 -26.34 -0.06 -41.50
CA TYR A 745 -25.66 1.08 -40.91
C TYR A 745 -24.71 0.61 -39.82
N GLN A 746 -23.44 0.97 -39.89
CA GLN A 746 -22.44 0.57 -38.90
C GLN A 746 -22.24 1.69 -37.88
N TYR A 747 -22.51 1.41 -36.60
CA TYR A 747 -22.33 2.37 -35.50
C TYR A 747 -20.99 2.16 -34.80
N THR A 748 -20.54 0.90 -34.66
CA THR A 748 -19.23 0.54 -34.13
C THR A 748 -18.69 -0.69 -34.90
N PRO A 749 -17.42 -1.11 -34.69
CA PRO A 749 -16.92 -2.35 -35.29
C PRO A 749 -17.72 -3.62 -34.99
N THR A 750 -18.60 -3.59 -33.97
CA THR A 750 -19.41 -4.74 -33.55
C THR A 750 -20.92 -4.48 -33.57
N VAL A 751 -21.39 -3.23 -33.65
CA VAL A 751 -22.81 -2.87 -33.61
C VAL A 751 -23.29 -2.35 -34.95
N PHE A 752 -24.29 -3.03 -35.52
CA PHE A 752 -24.91 -2.73 -36.80
C PHE A 752 -26.41 -2.50 -36.61
N TYR A 753 -26.98 -1.57 -37.38
CA TYR A 753 -28.41 -1.38 -37.48
C TYR A 753 -28.85 -1.73 -38.90
N VAL A 754 -29.83 -2.61 -39.03
CA VAL A 754 -30.29 -3.12 -40.30
C VAL A 754 -31.74 -2.69 -40.50
N THR A 755 -32.03 -2.04 -41.62
CA THR A 755 -33.39 -1.73 -42.06
C THR A 755 -33.74 -2.55 -43.30
N ALA A 756 -34.98 -2.98 -43.41
CA ALA A 756 -35.53 -3.68 -44.56
C ALA A 756 -36.82 -2.99 -44.99
N TYR A 757 -36.96 -2.70 -46.28
CA TYR A 757 -38.11 -2.06 -46.89
C TYR A 757 -38.62 -2.92 -48.05
N ASP A 758 -39.88 -3.34 -47.98
CA ASP A 758 -40.52 -4.09 -49.05
C ASP A 758 -41.29 -3.16 -49.98
N GLY A 759 -40.80 -2.98 -51.21
CA GLY A 759 -41.39 -2.06 -52.19
C GLY A 759 -42.80 -2.45 -52.65
N ASP A 760 -43.16 -3.74 -52.54
CA ASP A 760 -44.46 -4.24 -53.02
C ASP A 760 -45.55 -4.13 -51.94
N SER A 761 -45.19 -4.24 -50.65
CA SER A 761 -46.15 -4.22 -49.53
C SER A 761 -46.09 -2.96 -48.67
N GLY A 762 -45.04 -2.14 -48.83
CA GLY A 762 -44.74 -0.99 -47.97
C GLY A 762 -44.34 -1.38 -46.55
N ALA A 763 -44.08 -2.66 -46.27
CA ALA A 763 -43.67 -3.13 -44.96
C ALA A 763 -42.23 -2.69 -44.65
N VAL A 764 -42.00 -2.28 -43.40
CA VAL A 764 -40.68 -1.88 -42.90
C VAL A 764 -40.31 -2.75 -41.71
N GLY A 765 -39.08 -3.26 -41.68
CA GLY A 765 -38.48 -3.93 -40.54
C GLY A 765 -37.16 -3.29 -40.18
N ALA A 766 -36.83 -3.21 -38.88
CA ALA A 766 -35.53 -2.77 -38.43
C ALA A 766 -35.06 -3.56 -37.21
N THR A 767 -33.75 -3.78 -37.10
CA THR A 767 -33.14 -4.45 -35.94
C THR A 767 -31.71 -3.96 -35.68
N THR A 768 -31.29 -4.00 -34.41
CA THR A 768 -29.91 -3.74 -34.00
C THR A 768 -29.21 -5.06 -33.73
N LEU A 769 -28.07 -5.29 -34.37
CA LEU A 769 -27.22 -6.47 -34.22
C LEU A 769 -25.93 -6.09 -33.50
N ASP A 770 -25.68 -6.67 -32.33
CA ASP A 770 -24.40 -6.56 -31.63
C ASP A 770 -23.63 -7.88 -31.76
N LEU A 771 -22.66 -7.90 -32.67
CA LEU A 771 -21.82 -9.07 -32.94
C LEU A 771 -20.96 -9.47 -31.73
N ALA A 772 -20.65 -8.54 -30.82
CA ALA A 772 -19.91 -8.86 -29.60
C ALA A 772 -20.80 -9.58 -28.58
N ALA A 773 -22.08 -9.19 -28.46
CA ALA A 773 -23.06 -9.88 -27.62
C ALA A 773 -23.35 -11.31 -28.11
N GLU A 774 -23.26 -11.54 -29.42
CA GLU A 774 -23.41 -12.85 -30.07
C GLU A 774 -22.09 -13.66 -30.12
N ALA A 775 -21.01 -13.18 -29.48
CA ALA A 775 -19.69 -13.83 -29.41
C ALA A 775 -19.02 -14.10 -30.78
N ILE A 776 -19.27 -13.25 -31.77
CA ILE A 776 -18.67 -13.33 -33.10
C ILE A 776 -17.41 -12.45 -33.14
N ASP A 777 -16.24 -13.06 -33.36
CA ASP A 777 -14.96 -12.34 -33.43
C ASP A 777 -14.79 -11.63 -34.78
N THR A 778 -14.99 -10.31 -34.79
CA THR A 778 -14.82 -9.47 -35.98
C THR A 778 -13.44 -8.81 -36.08
N SER A 779 -12.49 -9.11 -35.17
CA SER A 779 -11.19 -8.43 -35.10
C SER A 779 -10.31 -8.60 -36.35
N SER A 780 -10.65 -9.54 -37.23
CA SER A 780 -9.96 -9.82 -38.50
C SER A 780 -10.68 -9.29 -39.74
N LEU A 781 -11.90 -8.76 -39.62
CA LEU A 781 -12.71 -8.30 -40.75
C LEU A 781 -12.55 -6.78 -40.93
N SER A 782 -12.45 -6.32 -42.18
CA SER A 782 -12.61 -4.89 -42.46
C SER A 782 -14.07 -4.47 -42.23
N SER A 783 -14.33 -3.18 -42.03
CA SER A 783 -15.69 -2.64 -41.85
C SER A 783 -16.63 -3.06 -43.00
N CYS A 784 -16.12 -3.09 -44.24
CA CYS A 784 -16.89 -3.51 -45.42
C CYS A 784 -17.18 -5.03 -45.42
N ASP A 785 -16.21 -5.85 -44.99
CA ASP A 785 -16.38 -7.30 -44.91
C ASP A 785 -17.37 -7.71 -43.81
N ALA A 786 -17.39 -6.99 -42.69
CA ALA A 786 -18.33 -7.22 -41.61
C ALA A 786 -19.78 -6.89 -42.02
N ALA A 787 -19.99 -5.80 -42.77
CA ALA A 787 -21.31 -5.45 -43.29
C ALA A 787 -21.80 -6.45 -44.35
N GLN A 788 -20.93 -6.92 -45.25
CA GLN A 788 -21.25 -8.00 -46.20
C GLN A 788 -21.53 -9.33 -45.50
N TRP A 789 -20.82 -9.63 -44.41
CA TRP A 789 -21.08 -10.81 -43.59
C TRP A 789 -22.48 -10.75 -42.96
N VAL A 790 -22.86 -9.61 -42.37
CA VAL A 790 -24.21 -9.39 -41.83
C VAL A 790 -25.28 -9.56 -42.92
N LEU A 791 -25.08 -8.96 -44.10
CA LEU A 791 -26.00 -9.09 -45.23
C LEU A 791 -26.18 -10.54 -45.71
N SER A 792 -25.12 -11.35 -45.69
CA SER A 792 -25.17 -12.75 -46.16
C SER A 792 -25.76 -13.74 -45.15
N HIS A 793 -25.92 -13.34 -43.88
CA HIS A 793 -26.43 -14.22 -42.81
C HIS A 793 -27.79 -13.79 -42.25
N LEU A 794 -28.40 -12.75 -42.81
CA LEU A 794 -29.74 -12.28 -42.46
C LEU A 794 -30.83 -13.19 -43.04
N GLU A 795 -31.63 -13.78 -42.16
CA GLU A 795 -32.88 -14.45 -42.49
C GLU A 795 -34.05 -13.46 -42.37
N LEU A 796 -34.82 -13.36 -43.46
CA LEU A 796 -36.08 -12.62 -43.51
C LEU A 796 -37.24 -13.57 -43.23
N SER A 797 -38.08 -13.25 -42.26
CA SER A 797 -39.40 -13.87 -42.13
C SER A 797 -40.51 -12.83 -42.22
N ARG A 798 -41.50 -13.08 -43.09
CA ARG A 798 -42.74 -12.29 -43.16
C ARG A 798 -43.74 -12.88 -42.17
N GLU A 799 -44.16 -12.10 -41.18
CA GLU A 799 -45.34 -12.44 -40.38
C GLU A 799 -46.59 -11.97 -41.13
N THR A 800 -47.43 -12.91 -41.56
CA THR A 800 -48.60 -12.67 -42.44
C THR A 800 -49.67 -11.77 -41.84
N ASP A 801 -49.61 -11.51 -40.52
CA ASP A 801 -50.72 -10.90 -39.78
C ASP A 801 -50.45 -9.44 -39.38
N GLN A 802 -49.24 -8.89 -39.60
CA GLN A 802 -48.85 -7.56 -39.07
C GLN A 802 -48.13 -6.61 -40.05
N ASN A 803 -48.02 -6.95 -41.34
CA ASN A 803 -47.31 -6.13 -42.35
C ASN A 803 -45.91 -5.68 -41.87
N THR A 804 -45.18 -6.58 -41.19
CA THR A 804 -43.89 -6.34 -40.56
C THR A 804 -42.88 -7.40 -41.02
N ILE A 805 -41.65 -6.96 -41.28
CA ILE A 805 -40.54 -7.82 -41.68
C ILE A 805 -39.70 -8.12 -40.43
N ARG A 806 -39.57 -9.40 -40.06
CA ARG A 806 -38.62 -9.81 -39.01
C ARG A 806 -37.27 -10.14 -39.63
N LEU A 807 -36.23 -9.51 -39.09
CA LEU A 807 -34.83 -9.70 -39.42
C LEU A 807 -34.16 -10.49 -38.28
N ALA A 808 -33.59 -11.65 -38.57
CA ALA A 808 -32.83 -12.45 -37.62
C ALA A 808 -31.52 -12.96 -38.26
N LEU A 809 -30.46 -13.14 -37.48
CA LEU A 809 -29.26 -13.81 -37.96
C LEU A 809 -29.47 -15.34 -37.93
N SER A 810 -29.17 -16.00 -39.04
CA SER A 810 -29.12 -17.48 -39.08
C SER A 810 -28.04 -17.99 -38.11
N HIS A 811 -28.35 -19.04 -37.34
CA HIS A 811 -27.35 -19.69 -36.48
C HIS A 811 -26.28 -20.40 -37.34
N ALA A 812 -25.17 -19.71 -37.61
CA ALA A 812 -24.02 -20.29 -38.29
C ALA A 812 -23.13 -21.10 -37.32
N PRO A 813 -22.62 -22.29 -37.72
CA PRO A 813 -21.59 -23.01 -36.96
C PRO A 813 -20.27 -22.22 -36.94
N PRO A 814 -19.38 -22.44 -35.95
CA PRO A 814 -18.16 -21.66 -35.78
C PRO A 814 -17.27 -21.75 -37.02
N VAL A 815 -16.90 -20.58 -37.56
CA VAL A 815 -16.02 -20.42 -38.73
C VAL A 815 -14.65 -21.04 -38.43
N VAL A 816 -14.36 -22.15 -39.09
CA VAL A 816 -13.01 -22.71 -39.21
C VAL A 816 -12.29 -21.93 -40.30
N VAL A 817 -11.20 -21.27 -39.95
CA VAL A 817 -10.27 -20.64 -40.91
C VAL A 817 -9.57 -21.77 -41.68
N GLU A 818 -10.04 -22.06 -42.89
CA GLU A 818 -9.37 -22.97 -43.83
C GLU A 818 -8.10 -22.29 -44.39
N GLY A 819 -6.95 -22.83 -44.01
CA GLY A 819 -5.66 -22.31 -44.47
C GLY A 819 -4.45 -23.18 -44.12
N MET A 820 -4.56 -24.52 -44.10
CA MET A 820 -3.43 -25.43 -44.34
C MET A 820 -3.92 -26.88 -44.34
N THR A 821 -3.92 -27.51 -45.52
CA THR A 821 -4.13 -28.93 -45.70
C THR A 821 -2.89 -29.71 -45.25
N ILE A 822 -2.95 -30.32 -44.06
CA ILE A 822 -2.20 -31.54 -43.76
C ILE A 822 -3.23 -32.59 -43.36
N GLY A 823 -3.31 -33.64 -44.18
CA GLY A 823 -4.30 -34.71 -44.05
C GLY A 823 -4.18 -35.49 -42.75
N GLY A 824 -5.35 -35.78 -42.17
CA GLY A 824 -5.51 -36.69 -41.06
C GLY A 824 -6.88 -36.51 -40.41
N ASN A 825 -7.88 -37.29 -40.87
CA ASN A 825 -9.12 -37.50 -40.14
C ASN A 825 -8.80 -38.25 -38.83
N GLY A 826 -8.30 -37.52 -37.83
CA GLY A 826 -8.27 -37.93 -36.44
C GLY A 826 -9.21 -37.00 -35.70
N THR A 827 -10.22 -37.56 -35.03
CA THR A 827 -10.95 -36.83 -33.98
C THR A 827 -9.91 -36.18 -33.07
N ALA A 828 -9.79 -34.85 -33.08
CA ALA A 828 -8.85 -34.12 -32.24
C ALA A 828 -8.92 -34.71 -30.82
N GLY A 829 -7.81 -35.31 -30.39
CA GLY A 829 -7.79 -36.27 -29.29
C GLY A 829 -8.28 -35.61 -28.02
N VAL A 830 -9.54 -35.87 -27.65
CA VAL A 830 -10.12 -35.42 -26.39
C VAL A 830 -9.18 -35.88 -25.29
N LEU A 831 -8.65 -34.91 -24.55
CA LEU A 831 -7.80 -35.20 -23.40
C LEU A 831 -8.66 -35.93 -22.38
N ASP A 832 -8.32 -37.18 -22.08
CA ASP A 832 -8.95 -37.98 -21.04
C ASP A 832 -8.11 -37.96 -19.75
N VAL A 833 -8.74 -38.26 -18.62
CA VAL A 833 -8.11 -38.16 -17.28
C VAL A 833 -6.85 -39.03 -17.18
N ALA A 834 -6.85 -40.21 -17.83
CA ALA A 834 -5.72 -41.12 -17.80
C ALA A 834 -4.53 -40.57 -18.58
N SER A 835 -4.73 -40.10 -19.82
CA SER A 835 -3.65 -39.49 -20.60
C SER A 835 -3.13 -38.20 -19.97
N CYS A 836 -4.01 -37.38 -19.41
CA CYS A 836 -3.63 -36.19 -18.66
C CYS A 836 -2.75 -36.55 -17.45
N SER A 837 -3.18 -37.53 -16.65
CA SER A 837 -2.41 -37.99 -15.48
C SER A 837 -1.04 -38.54 -15.87
N ALA A 838 -0.98 -39.37 -16.92
CA ALA A 838 0.28 -39.92 -17.42
C ALA A 838 1.25 -38.81 -17.87
N TRP A 839 0.74 -37.76 -18.52
CA TRP A 839 1.56 -36.63 -18.97
C TRP A 839 2.19 -35.86 -17.79
N PHE A 840 1.42 -35.60 -16.73
CA PHE A 840 1.92 -34.94 -15.51
C PHE A 840 2.88 -35.83 -14.72
N GLN A 841 2.53 -37.11 -14.50
CA GLN A 841 3.37 -38.06 -13.77
C GLN A 841 4.76 -38.21 -14.42
N ALA A 842 4.82 -38.29 -15.75
CA ALA A 842 6.09 -38.40 -16.48
C ALA A 842 7.04 -37.19 -16.29
N ARG A 843 6.49 -36.03 -15.89
CA ARG A 843 7.24 -34.77 -15.70
C ARG A 843 7.44 -34.42 -14.23
N LEU A 844 6.81 -35.14 -13.32
CA LEU A 844 6.88 -34.87 -11.89
C LEU A 844 8.19 -35.45 -11.32
N GLN A 845 9.26 -34.65 -11.32
CA GLN A 845 10.57 -35.06 -10.79
C GLN A 845 10.77 -34.60 -9.33
N LEU A 846 9.79 -34.90 -8.47
CA LEU A 846 9.88 -34.62 -7.03
C LEU A 846 10.55 -35.81 -6.31
N PRO A 847 11.50 -35.57 -5.39
CA PRO A 847 12.15 -36.63 -4.64
C PRO A 847 11.15 -37.31 -3.71
N GLY A 848 11.15 -38.64 -3.71
CA GLY A 848 10.18 -39.44 -2.95
C GLY A 848 8.83 -39.59 -3.62
N PHE A 849 8.62 -39.02 -4.82
CA PHE A 849 7.42 -39.29 -5.60
C PHE A 849 7.49 -40.69 -6.21
N THR A 850 6.49 -41.50 -5.87
CA THR A 850 6.17 -42.76 -6.55
C THR A 850 4.81 -42.62 -7.23
N PRO A 851 4.55 -43.37 -8.32
CA PRO A 851 3.24 -43.36 -8.98
C PRO A 851 2.07 -43.65 -8.02
N ASP A 852 2.31 -44.40 -6.95
CA ASP A 852 1.33 -44.73 -5.91
C ASP A 852 0.88 -43.50 -5.08
N ASN A 853 1.68 -42.44 -5.04
CA ASN A 853 1.31 -41.18 -4.39
C ASN A 853 0.27 -40.38 -5.21
N TRP A 854 0.00 -40.79 -6.46
CA TRP A 854 -0.94 -40.13 -7.36
C TRP A 854 -2.39 -40.53 -7.06
N SER A 855 -3.06 -39.75 -6.20
CA SER A 855 -4.49 -39.96 -5.90
C SER A 855 -5.42 -39.50 -7.02
N ASP A 856 -6.60 -40.12 -7.14
CA ASP A 856 -7.69 -39.70 -8.04
C ASP A 856 -8.09 -38.23 -7.86
N ARG A 857 -7.96 -37.72 -6.63
CA ARG A 857 -8.23 -36.31 -6.32
C ARG A 857 -7.22 -35.37 -6.99
N VAL A 858 -5.96 -35.78 -7.09
CA VAL A 858 -4.92 -35.01 -7.80
C VAL A 858 -5.13 -35.15 -9.30
N ALA A 859 -5.41 -36.37 -9.80
CA ALA A 859 -5.74 -36.61 -11.21
C ALA A 859 -6.87 -35.69 -11.70
N LYS A 860 -7.98 -35.65 -10.96
CA LYS A 860 -9.13 -34.79 -11.27
C LYS A 860 -8.77 -33.31 -11.26
N LYS A 861 -7.98 -32.84 -10.29
CA LYS A 861 -7.56 -31.44 -10.22
C LYS A 861 -6.66 -31.03 -11.40
N CYS A 862 -5.73 -31.90 -11.79
CA CYS A 862 -4.85 -31.65 -12.93
C CYS A 862 -5.66 -31.64 -14.24
N PHE A 863 -6.62 -32.55 -14.36
CA PHE A 863 -7.55 -32.60 -15.49
C PHE A 863 -8.45 -31.36 -15.58
N ASP A 864 -9.07 -30.96 -14.46
CA ASP A 864 -9.89 -29.76 -14.38
C ASP A 864 -9.08 -28.50 -14.74
N TRP A 865 -7.79 -28.46 -14.37
CA TRP A 865 -6.89 -27.36 -14.74
C TRP A 865 -6.54 -27.39 -16.23
N ALA A 866 -6.25 -28.58 -16.78
CA ALA A 866 -5.89 -28.75 -18.18
C ALA A 866 -7.05 -28.32 -19.11
N ILE A 867 -8.28 -28.71 -18.81
CA ILE A 867 -9.45 -28.38 -19.64
C ILE A 867 -9.91 -26.94 -19.46
N ASN A 868 -9.78 -26.36 -18.26
CA ASN A 868 -10.27 -25.01 -18.02
C ASN A 868 -9.36 -23.95 -18.70
N PRO A 869 -9.83 -23.19 -19.70
CA PRO A 869 -9.02 -22.17 -20.38
C PRO A 869 -8.62 -21.01 -19.46
N ASP A 870 -9.39 -20.73 -18.41
CA ASP A 870 -9.13 -19.66 -17.44
C ASP A 870 -8.13 -20.06 -16.35
N ALA A 871 -7.74 -21.34 -16.28
CA ALA A 871 -6.78 -21.82 -15.30
C ALA A 871 -5.35 -21.51 -15.77
N VAL A 872 -4.65 -20.64 -15.03
CA VAL A 872 -3.35 -20.09 -15.44
C VAL A 872 -2.20 -20.95 -14.93
N SER A 873 -2.23 -21.33 -13.65
CA SER A 873 -1.13 -22.06 -13.02
C SER A 873 -1.61 -23.20 -12.11
N LEU A 874 -0.76 -24.22 -11.99
CA LEU A 874 -0.97 -25.40 -11.16
C LEU A 874 0.34 -25.73 -10.44
N CYS A 875 0.29 -25.82 -9.11
CA CYS A 875 1.42 -26.23 -8.27
C CYS A 875 1.13 -27.59 -7.66
N LEU A 876 2.09 -28.51 -7.79
CA LEU A 876 2.09 -29.85 -7.22
C LEU A 876 3.25 -29.99 -6.24
N TRP A 877 2.99 -30.47 -5.02
CA TRP A 877 4.06 -30.73 -4.05
C TRP A 877 3.72 -31.92 -3.17
N GLN A 878 4.75 -32.60 -2.68
CA GLN A 878 4.60 -33.71 -1.73
C GLN A 878 4.69 -33.17 -0.31
N ARG A 879 3.78 -33.65 0.56
CA ARG A 879 3.86 -33.42 2.00
C ARG A 879 4.79 -34.42 2.67
N GLU A 880 5.16 -34.15 3.91
CA GLU A 880 5.96 -35.06 4.76
C GLU A 880 5.31 -36.43 4.94
N ASP A 881 3.97 -36.52 4.87
CA ASP A 881 3.20 -37.78 4.91
C ASP A 881 3.23 -38.57 3.58
N GLY A 882 4.00 -38.11 2.59
CA GLY A 882 4.07 -38.67 1.25
C GLY A 882 2.88 -38.32 0.36
N THR A 883 1.87 -37.58 0.85
CA THR A 883 0.67 -37.25 0.05
C THR A 883 0.95 -36.11 -0.92
N LEU A 884 0.60 -36.33 -2.19
CA LEU A 884 0.71 -35.29 -3.22
C LEU A 884 -0.46 -34.30 -3.09
N LYS A 885 -0.15 -33.00 -3.06
CA LYS A 885 -1.14 -31.91 -3.05
C LYS A 885 -1.07 -31.15 -4.35
N ALA A 886 -2.24 -30.69 -4.78
CA ALA A 886 -2.43 -29.89 -5.97
C ALA A 886 -3.19 -28.61 -5.66
N PHE A 887 -2.66 -27.49 -6.12
CA PHE A 887 -3.24 -26.16 -5.97
C PHE A 887 -3.25 -25.44 -7.33
N LYS A 888 -4.41 -24.91 -7.71
CA LYS A 888 -4.61 -24.27 -9.02
C LYS A 888 -5.02 -22.81 -8.84
N HIS A 889 -4.54 -21.96 -9.72
CA HIS A 889 -5.00 -20.58 -9.88
C HIS A 889 -5.75 -20.40 -11.20
N THR A 890 -6.77 -19.55 -11.15
CA THR A 890 -7.49 -19.05 -12.31
C THR A 890 -7.13 -17.59 -12.53
N ARG A 891 -7.35 -17.08 -13.72
CA ARG A 891 -7.05 -15.68 -14.08
C ARG A 891 -7.79 -14.70 -13.17
N GLU A 892 -9.03 -15.01 -12.82
CA GLU A 892 -9.83 -14.20 -11.90
C GLU A 892 -9.27 -14.24 -10.47
N SER A 893 -8.86 -15.43 -9.99
CA SER A 893 -8.25 -15.52 -8.66
C SER A 893 -6.86 -14.88 -8.63
N GLU A 894 -6.12 -14.87 -9.73
CA GLU A 894 -4.83 -14.21 -9.85
C GLU A 894 -4.93 -12.67 -9.86
N LYS A 895 -5.99 -12.11 -10.47
CA LYS A 895 -6.28 -10.67 -10.42
C LYS A 895 -6.64 -10.19 -9.01
N LYS A 896 -7.36 -11.02 -8.25
CA LYS A 896 -7.81 -10.71 -6.88
C LYS A 896 -6.76 -11.06 -5.81
N ALA A 897 -5.87 -12.01 -6.08
CA ALA A 897 -4.87 -12.49 -5.14
C ALA A 897 -3.73 -11.48 -4.96
N THR A 898 -3.36 -11.24 -3.70
CA THR A 898 -2.07 -10.65 -3.37
C THR A 898 -0.92 -11.56 -3.83
N VAL A 899 0.28 -11.02 -4.03
CA VAL A 899 1.45 -11.81 -4.47
C VAL A 899 1.69 -13.03 -3.56
N ALA A 900 1.47 -12.88 -2.25
CA ALA A 900 1.60 -13.96 -1.27
C ALA A 900 0.54 -15.07 -1.41
N GLU A 901 -0.64 -14.74 -1.93
CA GLU A 901 -1.75 -15.70 -2.10
C GLU A 901 -1.64 -16.51 -3.41
N ARG A 902 -0.73 -16.12 -4.31
CA ARG A 902 -0.47 -16.85 -5.57
C ARG A 902 0.24 -18.18 -5.37
N LEU A 903 0.87 -18.38 -4.20
CA LEU A 903 1.46 -19.63 -3.79
C LEU A 903 0.77 -20.15 -2.51
N PRO A 904 0.61 -21.47 -2.36
CA PRO A 904 0.14 -22.05 -1.11
C PRO A 904 0.98 -21.63 0.08
N LYS A 905 0.35 -21.42 1.25
CA LYS A 905 1.05 -21.13 2.52
C LYS A 905 2.16 -22.10 2.87
N ALA A 906 1.97 -23.38 2.54
CA ALA A 906 2.98 -24.41 2.77
C ALA A 906 4.26 -24.17 1.94
N ILE A 907 4.11 -23.65 0.72
CA ILE A 907 5.22 -23.32 -0.17
C ILE A 907 5.89 -22.04 0.33
N HIS A 908 5.17 -20.92 0.39
CA HIS A 908 5.80 -19.64 0.75
C HIS A 908 6.31 -19.54 2.19
N SER A 909 5.92 -20.45 3.10
CA SER A 909 6.48 -20.53 4.46
C SER A 909 7.77 -21.35 4.56
N GLY A 910 8.26 -21.90 3.44
CA GLY A 910 9.46 -22.74 3.41
C GLY A 910 9.26 -24.16 3.95
N ARG A 911 8.04 -24.54 4.39
CA ARG A 911 7.74 -25.92 4.82
C ARG A 911 7.87 -26.92 3.68
N VAL A 912 7.57 -26.49 2.46
CA VAL A 912 7.74 -27.29 1.25
C VAL A 912 9.01 -26.82 0.58
N LYS A 913 10.04 -27.68 0.64
CA LYS A 913 11.33 -27.41 -0.01
C LYS A 913 11.30 -27.64 -1.52
N GLU A 914 10.37 -28.47 -2.02
CA GLU A 914 10.33 -28.81 -3.44
C GLU A 914 8.90 -28.91 -3.97
N PHE A 915 8.67 -28.30 -5.14
CA PHE A 915 7.38 -28.35 -5.83
C PHE A 915 7.53 -28.23 -7.34
N ALA A 916 6.59 -28.82 -8.07
CA ALA A 916 6.46 -28.69 -9.51
C ALA A 916 5.39 -27.65 -9.85
N ALA A 917 5.72 -26.70 -10.71
CA ALA A 917 4.82 -25.64 -11.15
C ALA A 917 4.57 -25.77 -12.66
N PHE A 918 3.30 -25.66 -13.05
CA PHE A 918 2.82 -25.76 -14.42
C PHE A 918 2.06 -24.48 -14.76
N TYR A 919 2.28 -23.94 -15.95
CA TYR A 919 1.71 -22.69 -16.43
C TYR A 919 1.22 -22.87 -17.85
N LYS A 920 0.05 -22.30 -18.17
CA LYS A 920 -0.39 -22.22 -19.56
C LYS A 920 0.20 -20.98 -20.23
N ARG A 921 0.83 -21.16 -21.39
CA ARG A 921 1.34 -20.07 -22.23
C ARG A 921 0.20 -19.27 -22.87
N THR A 922 -0.86 -19.97 -23.23
CA THR A 922 -2.06 -19.42 -23.85
C THR A 922 -3.30 -19.83 -23.06
N PRO A 923 -4.35 -18.99 -22.98
CA PRO A 923 -5.59 -19.30 -22.26
C PRO A 923 -6.46 -20.28 -23.07
N THR A 924 -5.90 -21.42 -23.46
CA THR A 924 -6.55 -22.45 -24.26
C THR A 924 -6.73 -23.73 -23.45
N ALA A 925 -7.79 -24.48 -23.75
CA ALA A 925 -7.99 -25.81 -23.19
C ALA A 925 -6.91 -26.76 -23.74
N CYS A 926 -6.32 -27.58 -22.87
CA CYS A 926 -5.33 -28.56 -23.28
C CYS A 926 -6.03 -29.77 -23.93
N THR A 927 -5.59 -30.12 -25.14
CA THR A 927 -5.92 -31.36 -25.85
C THR A 927 -4.74 -32.32 -25.76
N ARG A 928 -4.93 -33.58 -26.17
CA ARG A 928 -3.84 -34.56 -26.17
C ARG A 928 -2.68 -34.12 -27.08
N GLU A 929 -2.96 -33.46 -28.19
CA GLU A 929 -1.92 -32.99 -29.12
C GLU A 929 -1.23 -31.71 -28.63
N ASN A 930 -1.96 -30.76 -28.04
CA ASN A 930 -1.40 -29.43 -27.75
C ASN A 930 -0.79 -29.28 -26.34
N ILE A 931 -1.03 -30.22 -25.42
CA ILE A 931 -0.67 -30.04 -24.00
C ILE A 931 0.83 -29.77 -23.80
N SER A 932 1.69 -30.36 -24.63
CA SER A 932 3.14 -30.15 -24.56
C SER A 932 3.58 -28.78 -25.05
N ASP A 933 2.81 -28.16 -25.95
CA ASP A 933 3.13 -26.85 -26.54
C ASP A 933 2.53 -25.71 -25.72
N VAL A 934 1.34 -25.94 -25.16
CA VAL A 934 0.58 -24.98 -24.35
C VAL A 934 1.10 -24.90 -22.92
N VAL A 935 1.55 -26.02 -22.33
CA VAL A 935 1.95 -26.06 -20.92
C VAL A 935 3.47 -25.94 -20.78
N MET A 936 3.90 -24.88 -20.08
CA MET A 936 5.25 -24.77 -19.56
C MET A 936 5.29 -25.36 -18.14
N PHE A 937 6.36 -26.05 -17.79
CA PHE A 937 6.54 -26.57 -16.44
C PHE A 937 7.96 -26.33 -15.93
N THR A 938 8.08 -26.25 -14.62
CA THR A 938 9.37 -26.16 -13.91
C THR A 938 9.28 -26.91 -12.58
N VAL A 939 10.42 -27.41 -12.11
CA VAL A 939 10.53 -28.02 -10.79
C VAL A 939 11.44 -27.11 -9.97
N VAL A 940 10.86 -26.51 -8.93
CA VAL A 940 11.60 -25.66 -7.99
C VAL A 940 12.04 -26.54 -6.84
N ARG A 941 13.35 -26.61 -6.62
CA ARG A 941 13.97 -27.34 -5.52
C ARG A 941 14.67 -26.37 -4.58
N GLY A 942 14.69 -26.69 -3.29
CA GLY A 942 15.43 -25.94 -2.29
C GLY A 942 14.73 -24.67 -1.83
N ASP A 943 15.53 -23.64 -1.53
CA ASP A 943 14.98 -22.35 -1.11
C ASP A 943 14.33 -21.66 -2.31
N ILE A 944 13.04 -21.33 -2.16
CA ILE A 944 12.19 -20.75 -3.19
C ILE A 944 12.76 -19.41 -3.70
N LEU A 945 13.54 -18.70 -2.89
CA LEU A 945 14.17 -17.46 -3.34
C LEU A 945 15.49 -17.71 -4.06
N ARG A 946 16.31 -18.65 -3.57
CA ARG A 946 17.70 -18.86 -4.05
C ARG A 946 17.81 -19.89 -5.18
N ASP A 947 17.23 -21.06 -5.00
CA ASP A 947 17.62 -22.23 -5.79
C ASP A 947 16.76 -22.40 -7.06
N GLY A 948 15.55 -21.82 -7.07
CA GLY A 948 14.67 -21.81 -8.25
C GLY A 948 14.82 -20.54 -9.11
N PRO A 949 14.25 -19.40 -8.68
CA PRO A 949 14.20 -18.19 -9.49
C PRO A 949 15.59 -17.60 -9.78
N MET A 950 16.51 -17.49 -8.80
CA MET A 950 17.84 -16.95 -9.10
C MET A 950 18.62 -17.86 -10.03
N LEU A 951 18.48 -19.17 -9.91
CA LEU A 951 19.10 -20.11 -10.84
C LEU A 951 18.55 -19.91 -12.26
N MET A 952 17.23 -19.82 -12.43
CA MET A 952 16.60 -19.56 -13.73
C MET A 952 17.02 -18.20 -14.31
N LEU A 953 17.04 -17.16 -13.46
CA LEU A 953 17.45 -15.80 -13.84
C LEU A 953 18.91 -15.77 -14.30
N ASN A 954 19.82 -16.46 -13.61
CA ASN A 954 21.25 -16.47 -13.94
C ASN A 954 21.62 -17.44 -15.07
N SER A 955 20.97 -18.59 -15.16
CA SER A 955 21.36 -19.65 -16.11
C SER A 955 20.63 -19.60 -17.45
N ILE A 956 19.40 -19.07 -17.46
CA ILE A 956 18.55 -19.05 -18.67
C ILE A 956 18.35 -17.61 -19.13
N TYR A 957 17.83 -16.74 -18.26
CA TYR A 957 17.40 -15.41 -18.69
C TYR A 957 18.56 -14.42 -18.86
N ALA A 958 19.59 -14.45 -18.01
CA ALA A 958 20.77 -13.61 -18.18
C ALA A 958 21.49 -13.87 -19.52
N PRO A 959 21.80 -15.12 -19.91
CA PRO A 959 22.38 -15.39 -21.22
C PRO A 959 21.45 -15.05 -22.39
N MET A 960 20.14 -15.27 -22.25
CA MET A 960 19.19 -14.91 -23.31
C MET A 960 19.18 -13.40 -23.56
N THR A 961 19.21 -12.59 -22.51
CA THR A 961 19.11 -11.12 -22.64
C THR A 961 20.42 -10.49 -23.12
N THR A 962 21.56 -11.11 -22.83
CA THR A 962 22.86 -10.65 -23.31
C THR A 962 23.15 -11.08 -24.75
N HIS A 963 22.66 -12.24 -25.20
CA HIS A 963 22.96 -12.78 -26.53
C HIS A 963 21.89 -12.54 -27.61
N ASP A 964 20.68 -12.09 -27.25
CA ASP A 964 19.61 -11.87 -28.23
C ASP A 964 19.92 -10.71 -29.20
N ARG A 965 20.08 -11.06 -30.48
CA ARG A 965 20.34 -10.10 -31.57
C ARG A 965 19.10 -9.37 -32.09
N GLY A 966 17.91 -9.73 -31.60
CA GLY A 966 16.65 -9.15 -32.06
C GLY A 966 16.31 -7.80 -31.45
N TRP A 967 16.96 -7.42 -30.35
CA TRP A 967 16.62 -6.20 -29.61
C TRP A 967 17.50 -5.01 -30.06
N PRO A 968 16.92 -3.80 -30.22
CA PRO A 968 17.71 -2.60 -30.40
C PRO A 968 18.70 -2.43 -29.24
N ASP A 969 19.94 -2.06 -29.55
CA ASP A 969 21.04 -2.03 -28.58
C ASP A 969 20.72 -1.21 -27.32
N ASN A 970 20.02 -0.07 -27.48
CA ASN A 970 19.62 0.77 -26.36
C ASN A 970 18.66 0.05 -25.40
N VAL A 971 17.68 -0.69 -25.94
CA VAL A 971 16.69 -1.44 -25.15
C VAL A 971 17.34 -2.64 -24.48
N ARG A 972 18.20 -3.36 -25.22
CA ARG A 972 18.99 -4.47 -24.68
C ARG A 972 19.85 -4.00 -23.51
N LYS A 973 20.54 -2.86 -23.67
CA LYS A 973 21.38 -2.29 -22.63
C LYS A 973 20.59 -1.91 -21.38
N GLU A 974 19.52 -1.12 -21.54
CA GLU A 974 18.68 -0.68 -20.42
C GLU A 974 18.04 -1.87 -19.68
N PHE A 975 17.49 -2.83 -20.42
CA PHE A 975 16.91 -4.03 -19.82
C PHE A 975 17.96 -4.88 -19.11
N THR A 976 19.13 -5.11 -19.74
CA THR A 976 20.21 -5.90 -19.13
C THR A 976 20.69 -5.23 -17.85
N GLU A 977 20.82 -3.90 -17.82
CA GLU A 977 21.21 -3.16 -16.63
C GLU A 977 20.18 -3.29 -15.50
N GLU A 978 18.89 -3.07 -15.78
CA GLU A 978 17.82 -3.24 -14.79
C GLU A 978 17.70 -4.70 -14.31
N PHE A 979 17.86 -5.65 -15.21
CA PHE A 979 17.81 -7.08 -14.92
C PHE A 979 18.96 -7.51 -13.99
N GLN A 980 20.17 -7.02 -14.25
CA GLN A 980 21.35 -7.29 -13.40
C GLN A 980 21.20 -6.64 -12.02
N ARG A 981 20.69 -5.40 -11.93
CA ARG A 981 20.39 -4.77 -10.63
C ARG A 981 19.32 -5.55 -9.87
N PHE A 982 18.29 -6.03 -10.54
CA PHE A 982 17.24 -6.86 -9.95
C PHE A 982 17.80 -8.17 -9.38
N ILE A 983 18.67 -8.86 -10.13
CA ILE A 983 19.33 -10.08 -9.64
C ILE A 983 20.18 -9.74 -8.41
N SER A 984 21.01 -8.71 -8.48
CA SER A 984 21.89 -8.31 -7.39
C SER A 984 21.11 -8.05 -6.09
N ALA A 985 20.08 -7.20 -6.17
CA ALA A 985 19.23 -6.88 -5.03
C ALA A 985 18.47 -8.11 -4.50
N SER A 986 18.09 -9.04 -5.37
CA SER A 986 17.39 -10.26 -4.96
C SER A 986 18.32 -11.28 -4.31
N VAL A 987 19.55 -11.42 -4.80
CA VAL A 987 20.60 -12.23 -4.18
C VAL A 987 20.93 -11.67 -2.81
N GLU A 988 21.12 -10.34 -2.69
CA GLU A 988 21.36 -9.69 -1.41
C GLU A 988 20.19 -9.93 -0.44
N ALA A 989 18.95 -9.65 -0.84
CA ALA A 989 17.78 -9.85 0.01
C ALA A 989 17.61 -11.31 0.47
N ALA A 990 17.83 -12.27 -0.42
CA ALA A 990 17.72 -13.69 -0.11
C ALA A 990 18.79 -14.17 0.88
N ASN A 991 20.02 -13.63 0.79
CA ASN A 991 21.11 -14.01 1.69
C ASN A 991 21.06 -13.23 3.01
N LEU A 992 20.66 -11.96 2.97
CA LEU A 992 20.45 -11.11 4.15
C LEU A 992 19.39 -11.72 5.07
N ALA A 993 18.32 -12.28 4.51
CA ALA A 993 17.30 -13.00 5.27
C ALA A 993 17.85 -14.22 6.04
N LYS A 994 19.02 -14.74 5.66
CA LYS A 994 19.73 -15.84 6.33
C LYS A 994 20.87 -15.36 7.24
N GLY A 995 21.05 -14.05 7.39
CA GLY A 995 22.19 -13.48 8.11
C GLY A 995 23.52 -13.66 7.40
N THR A 996 23.51 -13.90 6.08
CA THR A 996 24.72 -14.07 5.26
C THR A 996 24.80 -12.99 4.18
N THR A 997 25.99 -12.53 3.84
CA THR A 997 26.19 -11.62 2.71
C THR A 997 26.84 -12.38 1.57
N VAL A 998 26.18 -12.42 0.41
CA VAL A 998 26.73 -13.01 -0.82
C VAL A 998 26.78 -11.93 -1.88
N LEU A 999 27.99 -11.61 -2.35
CA LEU A 999 28.21 -10.59 -3.37
C LEU A 999 27.92 -11.19 -4.75
N TYR A 1000 26.92 -10.63 -5.44
CA TYR A 1000 26.55 -11.06 -6.78
C TYR A 1000 27.54 -10.54 -7.82
N ILE A 1001 28.11 -11.45 -8.61
CA ILE A 1001 28.96 -11.13 -9.77
C ILE A 1001 28.16 -11.46 -11.04
N PRO A 1002 27.96 -10.51 -11.98
CA PRO A 1002 27.34 -10.77 -13.26
C PRO A 1002 28.03 -11.90 -14.02
N VAL A 1003 27.22 -12.81 -14.58
CA VAL A 1003 27.72 -13.86 -15.47
C VAL A 1003 27.91 -13.27 -16.86
N ASP A 1004 29.11 -12.81 -17.16
CA ASP A 1004 29.52 -12.32 -18.47
C ASP A 1004 30.71 -13.14 -18.99
N ASP A 1005 30.89 -13.18 -20.31
CA ASP A 1005 32.01 -13.89 -20.94
C ASP A 1005 33.30 -13.08 -20.75
N LEU A 1006 34.09 -13.45 -19.75
CA LEU A 1006 35.40 -12.88 -19.45
C LEU A 1006 36.56 -13.70 -20.04
N SER A 1007 36.27 -14.61 -20.99
CA SER A 1007 37.29 -15.48 -21.60
C SER A 1007 38.38 -14.68 -22.32
N ASP A 1008 38.01 -13.54 -22.92
CA ASP A 1008 38.93 -12.58 -23.54
C ASP A 1008 38.92 -11.25 -22.78
N VAL A 1009 39.88 -11.11 -21.86
CA VAL A 1009 40.02 -9.93 -20.99
C VAL A 1009 40.32 -8.65 -21.79
N ASP A 1010 41.03 -8.76 -22.91
CA ASP A 1010 41.36 -7.60 -23.75
C ASP A 1010 40.15 -7.09 -24.53
N ALA A 1011 39.28 -8.00 -24.99
CA ALA A 1011 38.00 -7.62 -25.57
C ALA A 1011 37.03 -7.10 -24.51
N ALA A 1012 36.92 -7.78 -23.36
CA ALA A 1012 36.03 -7.42 -22.26
C ALA A 1012 36.37 -6.05 -21.65
N SER A 1013 37.66 -5.72 -21.49
CA SER A 1013 38.09 -4.41 -20.98
C SER A 1013 37.80 -3.25 -21.93
N ARG A 1014 37.57 -3.52 -23.21
CA ARG A 1014 37.18 -2.51 -24.22
C ARG A 1014 35.66 -2.37 -24.35
N ASP A 1015 34.89 -3.33 -23.82
CA ASP A 1015 33.45 -3.25 -23.75
C ASP A 1015 33.04 -2.27 -22.63
N LYS A 1016 32.69 -1.04 -23.04
CA LYS A 1016 32.26 0.02 -22.13
C LYS A 1016 31.03 -0.37 -21.32
N ASP A 1017 30.13 -1.18 -21.88
CA ASP A 1017 28.88 -1.55 -21.22
C ASP A 1017 29.12 -2.63 -20.17
N LEU A 1018 30.02 -3.58 -20.45
CA LEU A 1018 30.49 -4.55 -19.46
C LEU A 1018 31.20 -3.86 -18.30
N VAL A 1019 32.15 -2.96 -18.59
CA VAL A 1019 32.89 -2.21 -17.55
C VAL A 1019 31.93 -1.41 -16.67
N GLN A 1020 30.98 -0.68 -17.27
CA GLN A 1020 30.00 0.10 -16.53
C GLN A 1020 29.10 -0.78 -15.65
N ARG A 1021 28.71 -1.97 -16.12
CA ARG A 1021 27.95 -2.95 -15.32
C ARG A 1021 28.76 -3.46 -14.13
N LEU A 1022 30.01 -3.83 -14.35
CA LEU A 1022 30.91 -4.29 -13.27
C LEU A 1022 31.18 -3.19 -12.24
N GLU A 1023 31.40 -1.95 -12.68
CA GLU A 1023 31.53 -0.78 -11.79
C GLU A 1023 30.26 -0.58 -10.94
N SER A 1024 29.08 -0.70 -11.56
CA SER A 1024 27.80 -0.57 -10.85
C SER A 1024 27.60 -1.66 -9.81
N CYS A 1025 27.96 -2.92 -10.13
CA CYS A 1025 27.95 -4.01 -9.16
C CYS A 1025 28.94 -3.76 -8.01
N LEU A 1026 30.15 -3.29 -8.31
CA LEU A 1026 31.17 -2.99 -7.30
C LEU A 1026 30.75 -1.84 -6.35
N ILE A 1027 30.03 -0.83 -6.85
CA ILE A 1027 29.49 0.27 -6.03
C ILE A 1027 28.36 -0.21 -5.12
N HIS A 1028 27.61 -1.22 -5.55
CA HIS A 1028 26.51 -1.80 -4.77
C HIS A 1028 27.01 -2.71 -3.65
N TRP A 1029 28.12 -3.42 -3.86
CA TRP A 1029 28.83 -4.14 -2.80
C TRP A 1029 29.40 -3.18 -1.77
#